data_AF-K9IU74-F1
#
_entry.id   AF-K9IU74-F1
#
_cell.length_a   1.000
_cell.length_b   1.000
_cell.length_c   1.000
_cell.angle_alpha   90.00
_cell.angle_beta   90.00
_cell.angle_gamma   90.00
#
_symmetry.space_group_name_H-M   'P 1'
#
loop_
_entity.id
_entity.type
_entity.pdbx_description
1 polymer ?
#
loop_
_entity_poly.entity_id
_entity_poly.type
_entity_poly.pdbx_seq_one_letter_code
_entity_poly.pdbx_strand_id
1 'polypeptide(L)'
;AASYAVPPKYVSSSKWYGRRTLPEPCNSATRTKFLPEQQVKSTVRSQIQRSASLESVESLKSDEGGESAKEPQNELFEAKGQLPTWGSKCFGHTQKSRTCPFDTSESQVQDILEELGVGSNGHLNKQELALVCQSIELQGLKKQVLKESGCHTSTTSSLMSMCSGPHLFCSIDNGTGFAFPEQLIDLWAQEGIQNGREVLQSLDFSVDEKVNLLELTWALENELMMIRGATQQVALSCYRQELRFCQDQVEQMVRERDKARQDLEKAEKRNLEFVKEMDDCHSTLEQLTEKKIKHMEQEYRERLSILRSEVEMEQELFWEQACRQRAMLEKDLECLQAKEASLQEKLTLALKENSRLQKEIIEVVEKLSESEKLVLKLQNDLEFVLKDKLEPQSTELLVQEERFEKVMKEYELKCRDLQDRNDELQAAVEDLRSQLPQSWHGQYHASPNGWLFPRHGQTGIISILGDSTPASIEMEIMLKQVKEHYQDLKIQLETKVNYYEREIEMMKKDFAKKEKEMEQAFKLEVSVLEDQKANLETLHVKSQEVIRGLQDQLQSTTRGPELERKFELERVEMEQCYTQALSGLTQRLTQEKDQLEELHQRHQHELQQFRIELERLSEENMVLKNELGRIQQELEFKQRTNDAQRKEIEVLKRDKEKACSEMEELNKQSQKCKDELFQLNHRVLQLGEKASTQQAQIEKNCITIQLLTQSLEEAGHQDELQGDQIQKLELELEHMNQECQSLRLSWSQLKETLEESQNQQKDHKKQLKDTEEWVQKLEMISKNMEMLLQEKVAELGQQFEKNTKSDLLLKELYLENAHLVKALQITEEKQRVAEKKTRILEEKVSALNKLISKMTSASFSV
;
A
#
# COMPACT_ATOMS: atom_id res chain seq x y z
N ALA A 1 34.90 9.16 -51.49
CA ALA A 1 34.10 7.92 -51.48
C ALA A 1 34.74 6.94 -50.52
N ALA A 2 34.07 6.61 -49.41
CA ALA A 2 34.42 5.55 -48.46
C ALA A 2 33.21 5.37 -47.53
N SER A 3 32.42 4.30 -47.71
CA SER A 3 31.21 4.08 -46.92
C SER A 3 31.53 3.29 -45.65
N TYR A 4 31.45 3.93 -44.49
CA TYR A 4 31.51 3.23 -43.20
C TYR A 4 30.30 2.30 -43.05
N ALA A 5 30.53 0.99 -43.20
CA ALA A 5 29.51 -0.03 -43.03
C ALA A 5 29.44 -0.45 -41.55
N VAL A 6 28.26 -0.30 -40.93
CA VAL A 6 28.00 -0.81 -39.58
C VAL A 6 27.86 -2.35 -39.64
N PRO A 7 28.60 -3.12 -38.83
CA PRO A 7 28.54 -4.59 -38.86
C PRO A 7 27.20 -5.14 -38.32
N PRO A 8 26.76 -6.34 -38.76
CA PRO A 8 25.55 -6.99 -38.27
C PRO A 8 25.71 -7.45 -36.82
N LYS A 9 24.61 -7.49 -36.06
CA LYS A 9 24.63 -7.80 -34.62
C LYS A 9 24.73 -9.30 -34.30
N TYR A 10 24.63 -10.18 -35.31
CA TYR A 10 24.92 -11.61 -35.21
C TYR A 10 25.21 -12.17 -36.62
N VAL A 11 26.06 -13.20 -36.70
CA VAL A 11 26.33 -13.95 -37.94
C VAL A 11 26.41 -15.44 -37.59
N SER A 12 25.66 -16.27 -38.30
CA SER A 12 25.83 -17.73 -38.27
C SER A 12 25.76 -18.28 -39.69
N SER A 13 26.67 -19.22 -39.99
CA SER A 13 26.65 -20.09 -41.17
C SER A 13 26.06 -19.48 -42.46
N SER A 14 26.66 -18.36 -42.90
CA SER A 14 26.40 -17.69 -44.19
C SER A 14 25.03 -17.01 -44.38
N LYS A 15 24.26 -16.73 -43.31
CA LYS A 15 23.01 -15.93 -43.40
C LYS A 15 23.04 -14.70 -42.48
N TRP A 16 22.43 -13.62 -42.97
CA TRP A 16 22.45 -12.27 -42.37
C TRP A 16 21.03 -11.88 -41.94
N TYR A 17 20.85 -11.42 -40.69
CA TYR A 17 19.54 -11.10 -40.13
C TYR A 17 19.52 -9.73 -39.43
N GLY A 18 18.42 -9.00 -39.60
CA GLY A 18 18.14 -7.71 -38.94
C GLY A 18 17.44 -6.71 -39.86
N ARG A 19 16.30 -6.17 -39.42
CA ARG A 19 15.65 -5.00 -40.05
C ARG A 19 16.24 -3.70 -39.47
N ARG A 20 16.15 -2.61 -40.23
CA ARG A 20 16.65 -1.28 -39.85
C ARG A 20 15.50 -0.31 -39.57
N THR A 21 15.61 0.43 -38.47
CA THR A 21 14.97 1.73 -38.24
C THR A 21 15.99 2.62 -37.53
N LEU A 22 15.92 3.93 -37.75
CA LEU A 22 16.94 4.91 -37.36
C LEU A 22 16.35 5.92 -36.36
N PRO A 23 16.95 6.10 -35.17
CA PRO A 23 16.79 7.29 -34.35
C PRO A 23 17.83 8.35 -34.75
N GLU A 24 17.42 9.63 -34.85
CA GLU A 24 18.35 10.76 -34.99
C GLU A 24 18.94 11.19 -33.63
N PRO A 25 20.12 11.86 -33.60
CA PRO A 25 20.89 12.04 -32.38
C PRO A 25 20.61 13.36 -31.64
N CYS A 26 20.38 13.28 -30.32
CA CYS A 26 20.65 14.40 -29.42
C CYS A 26 22.13 14.39 -29.00
N ASN A 27 22.83 15.49 -29.28
CA ASN A 27 24.21 15.70 -28.82
C ASN A 27 24.25 16.07 -27.32
N SER A 28 25.41 15.86 -26.69
CA SER A 28 25.60 16.01 -25.24
C SER A 28 26.39 17.27 -24.85
N ALA A 29 26.36 17.57 -23.55
CA ALA A 29 27.17 18.60 -22.85
C ALA A 29 26.76 20.08 -23.11
N THR A 30 27.09 21.07 -22.25
CA THR A 30 28.11 21.05 -21.17
C THR A 30 27.81 22.05 -20.02
N ARG A 31 27.99 21.60 -18.76
CA ARG A 31 28.73 22.29 -17.67
C ARG A 31 28.42 23.75 -17.27
N THR A 32 27.69 23.87 -16.15
CA THR A 32 28.06 24.60 -14.91
C THR A 32 28.70 26.01 -14.96
N LYS A 33 28.09 27.00 -14.27
CA LYS A 33 28.83 28.01 -13.45
C LYS A 33 27.93 28.80 -12.47
N PHE A 34 28.59 29.54 -11.57
CA PHE A 34 28.10 30.03 -10.27
C PHE A 34 27.38 31.40 -10.26
N LEU A 35 26.74 31.68 -9.11
CA LEU A 35 26.20 32.93 -8.55
C LEU A 35 27.16 34.16 -8.63
N PRO A 36 26.68 35.43 -8.45
CA PRO A 36 26.32 35.94 -7.11
C PRO A 36 25.19 37.01 -6.95
N GLU A 37 24.46 36.86 -5.84
CA GLU A 37 23.96 37.86 -4.84
C GLU A 37 23.28 39.23 -5.14
N GLN A 38 22.30 39.50 -4.23
CA GLN A 38 21.93 40.76 -3.55
C GLN A 38 20.79 41.71 -4.03
N GLN A 39 19.65 41.56 -3.33
CA GLN A 39 18.79 42.59 -2.67
C GLN A 39 18.42 43.92 -3.38
N VAL A 40 17.12 44.25 -3.41
CA VAL A 40 16.45 45.11 -2.38
C VAL A 40 14.92 45.21 -2.63
N LYS A 41 14.13 45.04 -1.54
CA LYS A 41 12.75 45.50 -1.23
C LYS A 41 11.91 46.06 -2.40
N SER A 42 10.72 45.50 -2.69
CA SER A 42 9.43 45.87 -2.05
C SER A 42 8.22 45.24 -2.81
N THR A 43 6.93 45.29 -2.43
CA THR A 43 6.15 45.31 -1.16
C THR A 43 4.64 45.15 -1.55
N VAL A 44 3.74 44.77 -0.61
CA VAL A 44 2.26 44.54 -0.77
C VAL A 44 1.92 43.20 -1.46
N ARG A 45 1.18 42.19 -0.95
CA ARG A 45 0.17 41.96 0.14
C ARG A 45 -1.27 41.77 -0.39
N SER A 46 -1.72 40.51 -0.55
CA SER A 46 -3.05 40.05 -0.08
C SER A 46 -3.34 38.54 -0.23
N GLN A 47 -3.64 37.91 0.91
CA GLN A 47 -4.65 36.85 1.15
C GLN A 47 -4.74 35.56 0.31
N ILE A 48 -4.37 34.48 1.02
CA ILE A 48 -4.86 33.10 0.92
C ILE A 48 -6.40 33.02 0.99
N GLN A 49 -7.03 32.15 0.19
CA GLN A 49 -8.04 31.22 0.73
C GLN A 49 -8.16 29.93 -0.09
N ARG A 50 -7.96 28.78 0.57
CA ARG A 50 -8.49 27.48 0.15
C ARG A 50 -9.77 27.23 0.94
N SER A 51 -10.77 26.63 0.32
CA SER A 51 -11.93 26.04 1.00
C SER A 51 -12.09 24.58 0.58
N ALA A 52 -11.82 23.66 1.51
CA ALA A 52 -12.34 22.31 1.42
C ALA A 52 -13.76 22.31 2.01
N SER A 53 -14.66 21.50 1.45
CA SER A 53 -15.95 21.19 2.08
C SER A 53 -16.31 19.74 1.75
N LEU A 54 -16.57 18.96 2.79
CA LEU A 54 -17.17 17.64 2.70
C LEU A 54 -18.64 17.72 3.15
N GLU A 55 -19.29 16.55 3.21
CA GLU A 55 -20.62 16.30 3.77
C GLU A 55 -21.83 16.86 2.99
N SER A 56 -22.43 15.97 2.21
CA SER A 56 -23.89 15.79 2.17
C SER A 56 -24.17 14.32 1.90
N VAL A 57 -25.03 13.72 2.73
CA VAL A 57 -25.31 12.27 2.78
C VAL A 57 -26.82 12.07 2.65
N GLU A 58 -27.22 10.93 2.06
CA GLU A 58 -28.58 10.37 2.03
C GLU A 58 -29.75 11.26 1.57
N SER A 59 -30.27 10.95 0.38
CA SER A 59 -31.68 10.50 0.24
C SER A 59 -32.00 10.08 -1.20
N LEU A 60 -32.44 8.82 -1.40
CA LEU A 60 -33.82 8.50 -1.82
C LEU A 60 -34.00 7.00 -2.16
N LYS A 61 -34.83 6.35 -1.33
CA LYS A 61 -35.82 5.29 -1.63
C LYS A 61 -35.48 4.14 -2.60
N SER A 62 -35.59 2.94 -2.05
CA SER A 62 -35.95 1.69 -2.75
C SER A 62 -37.29 1.78 -3.48
N ASP A 63 -37.46 0.91 -4.48
CA ASP A 63 -38.76 0.35 -4.88
C ASP A 63 -38.54 -1.14 -5.24
N GLU A 64 -39.52 -2.01 -5.01
CA GLU A 64 -39.35 -3.47 -5.10
C GLU A 64 -40.58 -4.17 -5.74
N GLY A 65 -40.32 -5.20 -6.55
CA GLY A 65 -41.33 -6.15 -7.03
C GLY A 65 -41.69 -6.03 -8.51
N GLY A 66 -41.45 -7.10 -9.28
CA GLY A 66 -41.74 -7.10 -10.72
C GLY A 66 -41.24 -8.33 -11.49
N GLU A 67 -41.55 -9.55 -11.03
CA GLU A 67 -41.22 -10.76 -11.80
C GLU A 67 -41.94 -10.77 -13.15
N SER A 68 -41.19 -10.93 -14.25
CA SER A 68 -41.74 -11.31 -15.54
C SER A 68 -40.69 -12.08 -16.36
N ALA A 69 -40.93 -13.37 -16.55
CA ALA A 69 -39.98 -14.24 -17.24
C ALA A 69 -39.96 -14.01 -18.77
N LYS A 70 -38.76 -13.83 -19.33
CA LYS A 70 -38.39 -14.25 -20.69
C LYS A 70 -36.88 -14.15 -20.91
N GLU A 71 -36.24 -15.26 -21.26
CA GLU A 71 -35.01 -15.24 -22.04
C GLU A 71 -35.25 -14.53 -23.39
N PRO A 72 -34.19 -13.95 -23.97
CA PRO A 72 -33.63 -14.67 -25.12
C PRO A 72 -32.09 -14.76 -25.13
N GLN A 73 -31.62 -15.98 -25.37
CA GLN A 73 -30.50 -16.38 -26.25
C GLN A 73 -29.24 -15.49 -26.35
N ASN A 74 -28.10 -16.10 -26.02
CA ASN A 74 -26.78 -15.64 -26.45
C ASN A 74 -26.66 -15.58 -27.99
N GLU A 75 -26.35 -14.41 -28.55
CA GLU A 75 -25.69 -14.30 -29.86
C GLU A 75 -24.20 -13.99 -29.68
N LEU A 76 -23.41 -15.06 -29.50
CA LEU A 76 -21.95 -14.98 -29.45
C LEU A 76 -21.39 -14.79 -30.87
N PHE A 77 -21.10 -13.55 -31.26
CA PHE A 77 -20.45 -13.26 -32.54
C PHE A 77 -18.95 -13.64 -32.53
N GLU A 78 -18.64 -14.89 -32.88
CA GLU A 78 -17.26 -15.32 -33.14
C GLU A 78 -16.68 -14.65 -34.40
N ALA A 79 -15.78 -13.68 -34.22
CA ALA A 79 -14.98 -13.09 -35.30
C ALA A 79 -13.57 -13.70 -35.33
N LYS A 80 -13.31 -14.54 -36.33
CA LYS A 80 -12.06 -15.29 -36.56
C LYS A 80 -10.77 -14.47 -36.37
N GLY A 81 -9.89 -14.93 -35.48
CA GLY A 81 -8.47 -14.58 -35.45
C GLY A 81 -7.61 -15.85 -35.40
N GLN A 82 -7.14 -16.34 -36.55
CA GLN A 82 -6.38 -17.60 -36.63
C GLN A 82 -4.89 -17.41 -36.29
N LEU A 83 -4.38 -18.19 -35.34
CA LEU A 83 -2.94 -18.46 -35.18
C LEU A 83 -2.59 -19.80 -35.86
N PRO A 84 -1.44 -19.95 -36.54
CA PRO A 84 -1.21 -21.09 -37.42
C PRO A 84 -0.63 -22.31 -36.69
N THR A 85 -1.47 -23.32 -36.44
CA THR A 85 -1.00 -24.67 -36.10
C THR A 85 -0.33 -25.30 -37.33
N TRP A 86 0.96 -25.61 -37.26
CA TRP A 86 1.72 -26.22 -38.37
C TRP A 86 1.39 -27.70 -38.58
N GLY A 87 0.20 -27.98 -39.09
CA GLY A 87 -0.20 -29.31 -39.55
C GLY A 87 0.42 -29.68 -40.89
N SER A 88 1.59 -30.33 -40.88
CA SER A 88 2.20 -30.86 -42.12
C SER A 88 1.61 -32.23 -42.47
N LYS A 89 0.64 -32.26 -43.39
CA LYS A 89 0.21 -33.47 -44.10
C LYS A 89 0.09 -33.20 -45.59
N CYS A 90 1.01 -33.75 -46.38
CA CYS A 90 0.88 -33.88 -47.82
C CYS A 90 1.31 -35.29 -48.26
N PHE A 91 0.29 -36.15 -48.43
CA PHE A 91 0.19 -37.34 -49.29
C PHE A 91 1.41 -38.25 -49.55
N GLY A 92 1.24 -39.54 -49.23
CA GLY A 92 2.20 -40.60 -49.56
C GLY A 92 1.73 -42.02 -49.26
N HIS A 93 0.46 -42.37 -49.52
CA HIS A 93 0.04 -43.77 -49.44
C HIS A 93 0.57 -44.56 -50.65
N THR A 94 1.30 -45.65 -50.40
CA THR A 94 0.94 -47.03 -50.80
C THR A 94 1.95 -48.05 -50.23
N GLN A 95 1.48 -49.30 -50.09
CA GLN A 95 2.25 -50.55 -49.96
C GLN A 95 2.52 -51.09 -48.54
N LYS A 96 2.42 -52.42 -48.43
CA LYS A 96 2.38 -53.20 -47.18
C LYS A 96 3.73 -53.86 -46.89
N SER A 97 4.19 -53.75 -45.64
CA SER A 97 5.07 -54.70 -44.96
C SER A 97 4.84 -54.48 -43.45
N ARG A 98 4.17 -55.35 -42.69
CA ARG A 98 4.42 -56.77 -42.38
C ARG A 98 5.74 -57.01 -41.63
N THR A 99 5.73 -56.59 -40.36
CA THR A 99 6.38 -57.21 -39.19
C THR A 99 7.86 -57.61 -39.26
N CYS A 100 8.67 -56.95 -38.43
CA CYS A 100 9.57 -57.63 -37.50
C CYS A 100 9.12 -57.28 -36.05
N PRO A 101 9.16 -58.21 -35.09
CA PRO A 101 8.99 -57.93 -33.67
C PRO A 101 10.33 -57.53 -33.01
N PHE A 102 10.30 -57.36 -31.68
CA PHE A 102 11.40 -56.88 -30.81
C PHE A 102 11.70 -55.38 -30.88
N ASP A 103 10.82 -54.60 -30.24
CA ASP A 103 11.18 -53.40 -29.47
C ASP A 103 10.02 -53.13 -28.50
N THR A 104 10.01 -53.85 -27.36
CA THR A 104 8.96 -53.68 -26.34
C THR A 104 9.29 -52.43 -25.51
N SER A 105 8.65 -51.31 -25.86
CA SER A 105 8.83 -50.04 -25.16
C SER A 105 8.42 -50.13 -23.68
N GLU A 106 9.13 -49.41 -22.81
CA GLU A 106 8.86 -49.35 -21.36
C GLU A 106 7.39 -48.97 -21.05
N SER A 107 6.82 -48.04 -21.83
CA SER A 107 5.40 -47.68 -21.77
C SER A 107 4.46 -48.87 -22.00
N GLN A 108 4.73 -49.75 -22.96
CA GLN A 108 3.87 -50.93 -23.19
C GLN A 108 3.93 -51.94 -22.05
N VAL A 109 5.06 -52.07 -21.37
CA VAL A 109 5.16 -52.90 -20.16
C VAL A 109 4.34 -52.27 -19.04
N GLN A 110 4.36 -50.95 -18.91
CA GLN A 110 3.59 -50.21 -17.92
C GLN A 110 2.08 -50.23 -18.19
N ASP A 111 1.66 -50.08 -19.45
CA ASP A 111 0.27 -50.23 -19.90
C ASP A 111 -0.27 -51.65 -19.55
N ILE A 112 0.53 -52.70 -19.79
CA ILE A 112 0.17 -54.09 -19.49
C ILE A 112 0.12 -54.35 -17.97
N LEU A 113 0.97 -53.70 -17.17
CA LEU A 113 0.93 -53.80 -15.70
C LEU A 113 -0.31 -53.14 -15.11
N GLU A 114 -0.76 -51.99 -15.66
CA GLU A 114 -2.05 -51.38 -15.31
C GLU A 114 -3.24 -52.24 -15.76
N GLU A 115 -3.25 -52.76 -16.99
CA GLU A 115 -4.35 -53.60 -17.50
C GLU A 115 -4.51 -54.92 -16.71
N LEU A 116 -3.40 -55.48 -16.21
CA LEU A 116 -3.41 -56.69 -15.37
C LEU A 116 -3.60 -56.41 -13.87
N GLY A 117 -3.55 -55.15 -13.43
CA GLY A 117 -3.79 -54.74 -12.04
C GLY A 117 -2.76 -55.26 -11.03
N VAL A 118 -1.49 -55.42 -11.43
CA VAL A 118 -0.43 -56.04 -10.61
C VAL A 118 0.76 -55.11 -10.38
N GLY A 119 1.45 -55.27 -9.25
CA GLY A 119 2.61 -54.45 -8.89
C GLY A 119 2.28 -53.11 -8.20
N SER A 120 1.01 -52.85 -7.87
CA SER A 120 0.53 -51.67 -7.12
C SER A 120 1.23 -51.45 -5.76
N ASN A 121 1.88 -52.49 -5.24
CA ASN A 121 2.63 -52.48 -3.98
C ASN A 121 4.14 -52.15 -4.17
N GLY A 122 4.57 -51.76 -5.39
CA GLY A 122 5.98 -51.51 -5.74
C GLY A 122 6.82 -52.77 -5.96
N HIS A 123 6.27 -53.96 -5.69
CA HIS A 123 6.91 -55.26 -5.88
C HIS A 123 5.89 -56.25 -6.49
N LEU A 124 6.38 -57.20 -7.29
CA LEU A 124 5.56 -58.26 -7.90
C LEU A 124 5.73 -59.58 -7.14
N ASN A 125 4.61 -60.21 -6.75
CA ASN A 125 4.56 -61.59 -6.27
C ASN A 125 5.03 -62.55 -7.38
N LYS A 126 5.65 -63.68 -7.01
CA LYS A 126 6.02 -64.79 -7.91
C LYS A 126 4.86 -65.30 -8.78
N GLN A 127 3.61 -65.15 -8.31
CA GLN A 127 2.40 -65.48 -9.07
C GLN A 127 1.99 -64.37 -10.05
N GLU A 128 2.12 -63.10 -9.67
CA GLU A 128 1.84 -61.93 -10.52
C GLU A 128 2.87 -61.83 -11.65
N LEU A 129 4.16 -62.02 -11.32
CA LEU A 129 5.24 -62.12 -12.29
C LEU A 129 5.03 -63.27 -13.30
N ALA A 130 4.41 -64.38 -12.87
CA ALA A 130 4.07 -65.47 -13.79
C ALA A 130 2.95 -65.07 -14.78
N LEU A 131 1.96 -64.29 -14.34
CA LEU A 131 0.90 -63.75 -15.21
C LEU A 131 1.47 -62.74 -16.22
N VAL A 132 2.35 -61.83 -15.78
CA VAL A 132 3.04 -60.85 -16.65
C VAL A 132 3.94 -61.55 -17.69
N CYS A 133 4.71 -62.55 -17.28
CA CYS A 133 5.51 -63.35 -18.22
C CYS A 133 4.65 -64.17 -19.21
N GLN A 134 3.42 -64.52 -18.83
CA GLN A 134 2.49 -65.28 -19.68
C GLN A 134 1.74 -64.39 -20.69
N SER A 135 1.47 -63.12 -20.36
CA SER A 135 0.81 -62.15 -21.24
C SER A 135 1.76 -61.49 -22.26
N ILE A 136 3.06 -61.39 -21.96
CA ILE A 136 4.09 -60.84 -22.86
C ILE A 136 4.57 -61.90 -23.90
N GLU A 137 3.89 -63.05 -24.01
CA GLU A 137 4.22 -64.20 -24.89
C GLU A 137 5.68 -64.71 -24.80
N LEU A 138 6.32 -64.59 -23.63
CA LEU A 138 7.70 -65.03 -23.38
C LEU A 138 7.84 -66.56 -23.23
N GLN A 139 7.33 -67.35 -24.18
CA GLN A 139 7.58 -68.79 -24.24
C GLN A 139 9.00 -69.16 -24.73
N GLY A 140 9.80 -68.20 -25.18
CA GLY A 140 11.13 -68.44 -25.76
C GLY A 140 12.30 -68.59 -24.78
N LEU A 141 12.20 -68.13 -23.53
CA LEU A 141 13.35 -68.00 -22.61
C LEU A 141 13.20 -68.82 -21.33
N LYS A 142 13.42 -70.14 -21.44
CA LYS A 142 13.54 -71.02 -20.26
C LYS A 142 14.72 -72.00 -20.31
N LYS A 143 15.85 -71.54 -20.85
CA LYS A 143 17.23 -72.06 -20.68
C LYS A 143 18.22 -70.89 -20.90
N GLN A 144 19.41 -70.98 -20.31
CA GLN A 144 20.54 -70.04 -20.46
C GLN A 144 20.33 -68.57 -20.03
N VAL A 145 19.96 -68.33 -18.75
CA VAL A 145 20.49 -67.19 -17.98
C VAL A 145 20.88 -67.66 -16.58
N LEU A 146 21.97 -68.45 -16.47
CA LEU A 146 22.60 -68.79 -15.19
C LEU A 146 24.07 -69.21 -15.34
N LYS A 147 24.88 -68.45 -16.10
CA LYS A 147 26.34 -68.60 -16.10
C LYS A 147 27.10 -67.38 -16.67
N GLU A 148 26.74 -66.18 -16.25
CA GLU A 148 27.62 -65.00 -16.37
C GLU A 148 28.17 -64.63 -14.99
N SER A 149 29.21 -65.34 -14.56
CA SER A 149 30.02 -64.98 -13.41
C SER A 149 31.49 -65.36 -13.64
N GLY A 150 32.38 -64.37 -13.54
CA GLY A 150 33.83 -64.59 -13.41
C GLY A 150 34.57 -65.17 -14.62
N CYS A 151 34.79 -64.37 -15.66
CA CYS A 151 35.93 -64.55 -16.58
C CYS A 151 36.84 -63.32 -16.57
N HIS A 152 37.52 -63.11 -15.43
CA HIS A 152 38.59 -62.13 -15.33
C HIS A 152 39.85 -62.66 -16.03
N THR A 153 40.23 -61.99 -17.12
CA THR A 153 41.62 -61.77 -17.57
C THR A 153 42.65 -62.86 -17.23
N SER A 154 42.98 -63.70 -18.20
CA SER A 154 44.28 -64.39 -18.25
C SER A 154 44.78 -64.46 -19.70
N THR A 155 45.81 -63.66 -20.00
CA THR A 155 46.26 -63.40 -21.37
C THR A 155 47.27 -64.44 -21.86
N THR A 156 46.85 -65.35 -22.73
CA THR A 156 47.76 -66.19 -23.53
C THR A 156 47.29 -66.36 -24.99
N SER A 157 48.21 -66.09 -25.92
CA SER A 157 48.27 -66.64 -27.29
C SER A 157 47.04 -66.54 -28.24
N SER A 158 46.55 -65.33 -28.53
CA SER A 158 45.64 -65.09 -29.68
C SER A 158 46.39 -65.01 -31.04
N LEU A 159 47.26 -66.00 -31.33
CA LEU A 159 48.05 -66.06 -32.57
C LEU A 159 48.14 -67.47 -33.20
N MET A 160 47.42 -68.47 -32.68
CA MET A 160 47.35 -69.82 -33.26
C MET A 160 45.96 -70.19 -33.80
N SER A 161 45.05 -69.22 -33.97
CA SER A 161 43.76 -69.40 -34.65
C SER A 161 43.93 -69.38 -36.18
N MET A 162 44.78 -70.27 -36.70
CA MET A 162 45.08 -70.44 -38.14
C MET A 162 45.05 -71.91 -38.59
N CYS A 163 44.74 -72.85 -37.67
CA CYS A 163 44.55 -74.27 -37.95
C CYS A 163 43.10 -74.67 -37.61
N SER A 164 42.14 -74.16 -38.38
CA SER A 164 40.70 -74.26 -38.12
C SER A 164 40.13 -75.66 -38.42
N GLY A 165 40.42 -76.63 -37.56
CA GLY A 165 39.62 -77.85 -37.41
C GLY A 165 38.43 -77.61 -36.46
N PRO A 166 37.27 -78.27 -36.64
CA PRO A 166 36.14 -78.16 -35.74
C PRO A 166 36.48 -78.65 -34.32
N HIS A 167 36.45 -77.75 -33.33
CA HIS A 167 36.65 -78.12 -31.93
C HIS A 167 35.41 -78.85 -31.36
N LEU A 168 35.34 -80.17 -31.54
CA LEU A 168 34.14 -80.99 -31.24
C LEU A 168 33.75 -81.06 -29.75
N PHE A 169 34.62 -80.64 -28.83
CA PHE A 169 34.48 -80.87 -27.38
C PHE A 169 34.41 -79.59 -26.52
N CYS A 170 34.12 -78.43 -27.10
CA CYS A 170 34.00 -77.15 -26.38
C CYS A 170 32.94 -77.12 -25.25
N SER A 171 32.06 -78.10 -25.17
CA SER A 171 31.08 -78.26 -24.07
C SER A 171 31.66 -78.90 -22.82
N ILE A 172 32.74 -79.69 -22.95
CA ILE A 172 33.45 -80.34 -21.82
C ILE A 172 34.71 -79.53 -21.45
N ASP A 173 35.40 -78.93 -22.43
CA ASP A 173 36.64 -78.20 -22.17
C ASP A 173 36.43 -77.04 -21.19
N ASN A 174 37.10 -77.14 -20.04
CA ASN A 174 37.12 -76.14 -18.98
C ASN A 174 38.22 -75.07 -19.18
N GLY A 175 38.79 -74.99 -20.39
CA GLY A 175 39.90 -74.13 -20.75
C GLY A 175 41.28 -74.76 -20.52
N THR A 176 41.35 -76.09 -20.39
CA THR A 176 42.62 -76.82 -20.22
C THR A 176 42.99 -77.68 -21.43
N GLY A 177 42.06 -77.95 -22.35
CA GLY A 177 42.28 -78.83 -23.51
C GLY A 177 42.24 -80.33 -23.19
N PHE A 178 41.94 -80.71 -21.94
CA PHE A 178 41.86 -82.10 -21.48
C PHE A 178 40.52 -82.40 -20.81
N ALA A 179 39.96 -83.58 -21.08
CA ALA A 179 38.79 -84.11 -20.39
C ALA A 179 39.11 -85.42 -19.65
N PHE A 180 38.28 -85.78 -18.69
CA PHE A 180 38.28 -87.15 -18.13
C PHE A 180 37.48 -88.09 -19.06
N PRO A 181 37.92 -89.36 -19.23
CA PRO A 181 37.23 -90.34 -20.08
C PRO A 181 35.74 -90.49 -19.78
N GLU A 182 35.35 -90.41 -18.50
CA GLU A 182 33.96 -90.47 -18.04
C GLU A 182 33.11 -89.36 -18.67
N GLN A 183 33.64 -88.13 -18.72
CA GLN A 183 32.93 -86.96 -19.25
C GLN A 183 32.72 -87.05 -20.76
N LEU A 184 33.66 -87.68 -21.48
CA LEU A 184 33.55 -87.98 -22.91
C LEU A 184 32.52 -89.09 -23.16
N ILE A 185 32.55 -90.16 -22.36
CA ILE A 185 31.60 -91.27 -22.43
C ILE A 185 30.18 -90.79 -22.11
N ASP A 186 30.00 -89.93 -21.10
CA ASP A 186 28.70 -89.34 -20.73
C ASP A 186 28.14 -88.43 -21.84
N LEU A 187 28.98 -87.62 -22.50
CA LEU A 187 28.56 -86.81 -23.66
C LEU A 187 28.16 -87.71 -24.84
N TRP A 188 28.98 -88.69 -25.17
CA TRP A 188 28.70 -89.61 -26.27
C TRP A 188 27.46 -90.47 -26.00
N ALA A 189 27.19 -90.86 -24.76
CA ALA A 189 25.96 -91.54 -24.37
C ALA A 189 24.71 -90.65 -24.52
N GLN A 190 24.82 -89.34 -24.24
CA GLN A 190 23.75 -88.36 -24.51
C GLN A 190 23.46 -88.21 -26.00
N GLU A 191 24.50 -88.25 -26.84
CA GLU A 191 24.39 -88.29 -28.32
C GLU A 191 24.09 -89.70 -28.88
N GLY A 192 23.77 -90.68 -28.02
CA GLY A 192 23.31 -92.02 -28.39
C GLY A 192 24.39 -93.07 -28.68
N ILE A 193 25.67 -92.75 -28.52
CA ILE A 193 26.82 -93.65 -28.74
C ILE A 193 27.12 -94.42 -27.45
N GLN A 194 26.63 -95.67 -27.37
CA GLN A 194 26.72 -96.49 -26.14
C GLN A 194 28.12 -97.10 -25.91
N ASN A 195 28.94 -97.27 -26.95
CA ASN A 195 30.21 -97.99 -26.90
C ASN A 195 31.43 -97.07 -26.64
N GLY A 196 31.25 -95.90 -26.00
CA GLY A 196 32.29 -94.86 -25.88
C GLY A 196 33.64 -95.33 -25.30
N ARG A 197 33.62 -96.29 -24.36
CA ARG A 197 34.84 -96.90 -23.79
C ARG A 197 35.63 -97.71 -24.83
N GLU A 198 34.94 -98.42 -25.71
CA GLU A 198 35.55 -99.19 -26.81
C GLU A 198 36.12 -98.25 -27.88
N VAL A 199 35.43 -97.13 -28.16
CA VAL A 199 35.88 -96.11 -29.12
C VAL A 199 37.22 -95.50 -28.69
N LEU A 200 37.36 -95.09 -27.41
CA LEU A 200 38.65 -94.56 -26.91
C LEU A 200 39.78 -95.58 -27.04
N GLN A 201 39.53 -96.84 -26.68
CA GLN A 201 40.51 -97.93 -26.80
C GLN A 201 40.87 -98.25 -28.25
N SER A 202 39.93 -98.14 -29.19
CA SER A 202 40.17 -98.35 -30.63
C SER A 202 40.99 -97.23 -31.30
N LEU A 203 41.14 -96.10 -30.61
CA LEU A 203 41.89 -94.92 -31.05
C LEU A 203 43.20 -94.75 -30.24
N ASP A 204 43.66 -95.81 -29.56
CA ASP A 204 44.86 -95.87 -28.70
C ASP A 204 44.87 -94.87 -27.50
N PHE A 205 43.72 -94.37 -27.05
CA PHE A 205 43.62 -93.53 -25.86
C PHE A 205 43.44 -94.34 -24.57
N SER A 206 44.15 -93.92 -23.51
CA SER A 206 43.94 -94.43 -22.14
C SER A 206 42.54 -94.08 -21.64
N VAL A 207 41.92 -95.00 -20.89
CA VAL A 207 40.62 -94.79 -20.22
C VAL A 207 40.77 -94.55 -18.71
N ASP A 208 42.01 -94.47 -18.21
CA ASP A 208 42.32 -94.19 -16.81
C ASP A 208 43.09 -92.84 -16.64
N GLU A 209 43.52 -92.23 -17.75
CA GLU A 209 44.22 -90.93 -17.78
C GLU A 209 43.39 -89.86 -18.51
N LYS A 210 43.79 -88.59 -18.37
CA LYS A 210 43.12 -87.48 -19.07
C LYS A 210 43.38 -87.53 -20.58
N VAL A 211 42.32 -87.48 -21.36
CA VAL A 211 42.39 -87.48 -22.83
C VAL A 211 42.60 -86.04 -23.33
N ASN A 212 43.59 -85.85 -24.21
CA ASN A 212 43.79 -84.60 -24.93
C ASN A 212 42.67 -84.43 -25.97
N LEU A 213 41.83 -83.41 -25.80
CA LEU A 213 40.66 -83.17 -26.65
C LEU A 213 41.03 -82.83 -28.09
N LEU A 214 42.20 -82.21 -28.31
CA LEU A 214 42.68 -81.88 -29.65
C LEU A 214 43.14 -83.15 -30.38
N GLU A 215 43.94 -84.00 -29.73
CA GLU A 215 44.40 -85.28 -30.31
C GLU A 215 43.22 -86.23 -30.58
N LEU A 216 42.24 -86.31 -29.67
CA LEU A 216 41.02 -87.07 -29.88
C LEU A 216 40.20 -86.55 -31.07
N THR A 217 40.11 -85.22 -31.23
CA THR A 217 39.46 -84.61 -32.41
C THR A 217 40.17 -85.01 -33.70
N TRP A 218 41.51 -84.94 -33.74
CA TRP A 218 42.30 -85.38 -34.90
C TRP A 218 42.15 -86.87 -35.19
N ALA A 219 42.11 -87.74 -34.16
CA ALA A 219 41.91 -89.17 -34.33
C ALA A 219 40.54 -89.49 -34.96
N LEU A 220 39.48 -88.86 -34.44
CA LEU A 220 38.12 -88.98 -34.99
C LEU A 220 38.01 -88.41 -36.41
N GLU A 221 38.67 -87.28 -36.71
CA GLU A 221 38.71 -86.72 -38.06
C GLU A 221 39.46 -87.63 -39.06
N ASN A 222 40.54 -88.28 -38.63
CA ASN A 222 41.28 -89.24 -39.46
C ASN A 222 40.41 -90.45 -39.84
N GLU A 223 39.73 -91.06 -38.88
CA GLU A 223 38.77 -92.14 -39.18
C GLU A 223 37.62 -91.66 -40.08
N LEU A 224 37.08 -90.47 -39.83
CA LEU A 224 36.04 -89.85 -40.66
C LEU A 224 36.51 -89.57 -42.10
N MET A 225 37.81 -89.38 -42.32
CA MET A 225 38.45 -89.23 -43.63
C MET A 225 38.77 -90.57 -44.32
N MET A 226 38.83 -91.67 -43.57
CA MET A 226 39.17 -93.02 -44.09
C MET A 226 37.96 -93.87 -44.49
N ILE A 227 36.74 -93.34 -44.30
CA ILE A 227 35.47 -93.98 -44.70
C ILE A 227 35.43 -94.26 -46.21
N ARG A 228 35.32 -95.55 -46.58
CA ARG A 228 35.37 -96.02 -47.98
C ARG A 228 34.01 -96.09 -48.69
N GLY A 229 32.90 -95.79 -47.99
CA GLY A 229 31.55 -95.82 -48.57
C GLY A 229 31.22 -94.53 -49.31
N ALA A 230 31.06 -94.59 -50.63
CA ALA A 230 30.83 -93.40 -51.47
C ALA A 230 29.59 -92.57 -51.05
N THR A 231 28.51 -93.21 -50.62
CA THR A 231 27.31 -92.51 -50.11
C THR A 231 27.56 -91.79 -48.79
N GLN A 232 28.33 -92.40 -47.88
CA GLN A 232 28.73 -91.81 -46.61
C GLN A 232 29.69 -90.63 -46.85
N GLN A 233 30.65 -90.79 -47.77
CA GLN A 233 31.60 -89.75 -48.16
C GLN A 233 30.88 -88.52 -48.74
N VAL A 234 29.86 -88.71 -49.59
CA VAL A 234 29.03 -87.61 -50.11
C VAL A 234 28.25 -86.93 -48.99
N ALA A 235 27.55 -87.69 -48.13
CA ALA A 235 26.77 -87.12 -47.03
C ALA A 235 27.65 -86.29 -46.07
N LEU A 236 28.81 -86.82 -45.68
CA LEU A 236 29.78 -86.11 -44.83
C LEU A 236 30.39 -84.88 -45.52
N SER A 237 30.56 -84.92 -46.84
CA SER A 237 31.01 -83.75 -47.62
C SER A 237 29.95 -82.65 -47.64
N CYS A 238 28.66 -83.02 -47.79
CA CYS A 238 27.55 -82.08 -47.69
C CYS A 238 27.48 -81.45 -46.29
N TYR A 239 27.46 -82.25 -45.21
CA TYR A 239 27.43 -81.71 -43.85
C TYR A 239 28.64 -80.81 -43.52
N ARG A 240 29.85 -81.18 -43.96
CA ARG A 240 31.04 -80.32 -43.82
C ARG A 240 30.91 -79.00 -44.59
N GLN A 241 30.24 -78.99 -45.74
CA GLN A 241 30.03 -77.76 -46.51
C GLN A 241 28.93 -76.86 -45.91
N GLU A 242 27.84 -77.44 -45.41
CA GLU A 242 26.80 -76.70 -44.69
C GLU A 242 27.33 -76.11 -43.38
N LEU A 243 28.14 -76.86 -42.62
CA LEU A 243 28.78 -76.36 -41.40
C LEU A 243 29.70 -75.17 -41.68
N ARG A 244 30.49 -75.21 -42.77
CA ARG A 244 31.31 -74.07 -43.23
C ARG A 244 30.45 -72.87 -43.62
N PHE A 245 29.39 -73.08 -44.40
CA PHE A 245 28.49 -72.00 -44.81
C PHE A 245 27.76 -71.34 -43.63
N CYS A 246 27.39 -72.11 -42.61
CA CYS A 246 26.88 -71.59 -41.35
C CYS A 246 27.95 -70.83 -40.56
N GLN A 247 29.19 -71.33 -40.49
CA GLN A 247 30.30 -70.63 -39.85
C GLN A 247 30.62 -69.30 -40.53
N ASP A 248 30.75 -69.27 -41.86
CA ASP A 248 31.02 -68.06 -42.65
C ASP A 248 29.97 -66.96 -42.39
N GLN A 249 28.69 -67.36 -42.29
CA GLN A 249 27.58 -66.46 -41.94
C GLN A 249 27.67 -65.97 -40.49
N VAL A 250 27.93 -66.84 -39.52
CA VAL A 250 28.11 -66.44 -38.11
C VAL A 250 29.28 -65.46 -37.98
N GLU A 251 30.42 -65.74 -38.62
CA GLU A 251 31.57 -64.84 -38.64
C GLU A 251 31.26 -63.50 -39.32
N GLN A 252 30.41 -63.48 -40.35
CA GLN A 252 29.94 -62.24 -40.97
C GLN A 252 29.04 -61.44 -40.00
N MET A 253 28.06 -62.09 -39.38
CA MET A 253 27.17 -61.43 -38.42
C MET A 253 27.92 -60.91 -37.19
N VAL A 254 28.97 -61.61 -36.74
CA VAL A 254 29.90 -61.11 -35.70
C VAL A 254 30.64 -59.86 -36.17
N ARG A 255 31.25 -59.88 -37.37
CA ARG A 255 31.94 -58.72 -37.96
C ARG A 255 31.03 -57.50 -38.13
N GLU A 256 29.79 -57.71 -38.55
CA GLU A 256 28.81 -56.64 -38.72
C GLU A 256 28.33 -56.08 -37.38
N ARG A 257 28.05 -56.95 -36.39
CA ARG A 257 27.70 -56.56 -35.02
C ARG A 257 28.82 -55.79 -34.32
N ASP A 258 30.08 -56.22 -34.45
CA ASP A 258 31.21 -55.55 -33.82
C ASP A 258 31.53 -54.21 -34.49
N LYS A 259 31.32 -54.09 -35.80
CA LYS A 259 31.36 -52.80 -36.49
C LYS A 259 30.23 -51.87 -35.99
N ALA A 260 28.99 -52.36 -35.93
CA ALA A 260 27.85 -51.58 -35.45
C ALA A 260 28.06 -51.09 -34.00
N ARG A 261 28.60 -51.95 -33.13
CA ARG A 261 29.01 -51.58 -31.77
C ARG A 261 30.08 -50.47 -31.76
N GLN A 262 31.14 -50.61 -32.57
CA GLN A 262 32.16 -49.56 -32.65
C GLN A 262 31.60 -48.22 -33.18
N ASP A 263 30.67 -48.26 -34.14
CA ASP A 263 30.06 -47.06 -34.70
C ASP A 263 29.04 -46.42 -33.72
N LEU A 264 28.35 -47.22 -32.90
CA LEU A 264 27.59 -46.76 -31.74
C LEU A 264 28.48 -46.10 -30.68
N GLU A 265 29.57 -46.76 -30.26
CA GLU A 265 30.52 -46.19 -29.29
C GLU A 265 31.16 -44.87 -29.79
N LYS A 266 31.27 -44.67 -31.11
CA LYS A 266 31.71 -43.39 -31.74
C LYS A 266 30.59 -42.34 -31.80
N ALA A 267 29.33 -42.75 -31.82
CA ALA A 267 28.17 -41.84 -31.73
C ALA A 267 27.97 -41.38 -30.29
N GLU A 268 28.01 -42.30 -29.32
CA GLU A 268 27.94 -42.02 -27.87
C GLU A 268 29.03 -41.04 -27.43
N LYS A 269 30.28 -41.25 -27.85
CA LYS A 269 31.40 -40.33 -27.55
C LYS A 269 31.13 -38.91 -28.06
N ARG A 270 30.61 -38.75 -29.29
CA ARG A 270 30.21 -37.43 -29.82
C ARG A 270 29.01 -36.83 -29.11
N ASN A 271 28.03 -37.64 -28.72
CA ASN A 271 26.89 -37.16 -27.93
C ASN A 271 27.35 -36.64 -26.56
N LEU A 272 28.30 -37.32 -25.91
CA LEU A 272 28.94 -36.87 -24.66
C LEU A 272 29.82 -35.63 -24.85
N GLU A 273 30.40 -35.43 -26.04
CA GLU A 273 31.10 -34.19 -26.41
C GLU A 273 30.11 -33.03 -26.61
N PHE A 274 29.02 -33.24 -27.36
CA PHE A 274 27.97 -32.23 -27.54
C PHE A 274 27.24 -31.84 -26.25
N VAL A 275 27.02 -32.78 -25.32
CA VAL A 275 26.47 -32.45 -23.99
C VAL A 275 27.43 -31.55 -23.22
N LYS A 276 28.74 -31.81 -23.23
CA LYS A 276 29.72 -30.93 -22.58
C LYS A 276 29.79 -29.55 -23.24
N GLU A 277 29.81 -29.47 -24.57
CA GLU A 277 29.77 -28.20 -25.30
C GLU A 277 28.49 -27.41 -24.96
N MET A 278 27.36 -28.09 -24.81
CA MET A 278 26.10 -27.50 -24.37
C MET A 278 26.16 -27.01 -22.92
N ASP A 279 26.71 -27.78 -22.00
CA ASP A 279 26.84 -27.41 -20.58
C ASP A 279 27.81 -26.22 -20.40
N ASP A 280 28.94 -26.21 -21.12
CA ASP A 280 29.88 -25.08 -21.16
C ASP A 280 29.24 -23.81 -21.76
N CYS A 281 28.40 -23.97 -22.80
CA CYS A 281 27.62 -22.85 -23.36
C CYS A 281 26.59 -22.30 -22.38
N HIS A 282 25.90 -23.15 -21.60
CA HIS A 282 24.99 -22.69 -20.56
C HIS A 282 25.74 -22.02 -19.41
N SER A 283 26.83 -22.62 -18.92
CA SER A 283 27.67 -22.04 -17.87
C SER A 283 28.22 -20.66 -18.25
N THR A 284 28.70 -20.48 -19.49
CA THR A 284 29.18 -19.17 -19.97
C THR A 284 28.06 -18.15 -20.16
N LEU A 285 26.86 -18.58 -20.55
CA LEU A 285 25.66 -17.72 -20.63
C LEU A 285 25.19 -17.28 -19.24
N GLU A 286 25.10 -18.20 -18.28
CA GLU A 286 24.73 -17.93 -16.88
C GLU A 286 25.73 -17.00 -16.20
N GLN A 287 27.03 -17.22 -16.39
CA GLN A 287 28.05 -16.29 -15.92
C GLN A 287 27.93 -14.89 -16.54
N LEU A 288 27.46 -14.78 -17.79
CA LEU A 288 27.25 -13.49 -18.46
C LEU A 288 26.00 -12.78 -17.91
N THR A 289 24.89 -13.50 -17.74
CA THR A 289 23.66 -12.92 -17.17
C THR A 289 23.86 -12.54 -15.70
N GLU A 290 24.55 -13.36 -14.91
CA GLU A 290 24.88 -13.06 -13.52
C GLU A 290 25.79 -11.82 -13.38
N LYS A 291 26.85 -11.72 -14.21
CA LYS A 291 27.70 -10.51 -14.26
C LYS A 291 26.91 -9.26 -14.67
N LYS A 292 25.97 -9.39 -15.62
CA LYS A 292 25.09 -8.28 -16.04
C LYS A 292 24.13 -7.86 -14.91
N ILE A 293 23.55 -8.81 -14.19
CA ILE A 293 22.67 -8.55 -13.04
C ILE A 293 23.46 -7.82 -11.95
N LYS A 294 24.62 -8.35 -11.53
CA LYS A 294 25.50 -7.73 -10.53
C LYS A 294 25.93 -6.31 -10.90
N HIS A 295 26.18 -6.04 -12.18
CA HIS A 295 26.49 -4.69 -12.68
C HIS A 295 25.29 -3.74 -12.58
N MET A 296 24.09 -4.16 -13.00
CA MET A 296 22.88 -3.36 -12.86
C MET A 296 22.55 -3.08 -11.38
N GLU A 297 22.66 -4.10 -10.52
CA GLU A 297 22.48 -3.98 -9.06
C GLU A 297 23.50 -3.04 -8.44
N GLN A 298 24.74 -2.99 -8.96
CA GLN A 298 25.76 -2.04 -8.51
C GLN A 298 25.39 -0.61 -8.91
N GLU A 299 25.00 -0.38 -10.17
CA GLU A 299 24.52 0.94 -10.62
C GLU A 299 23.31 1.42 -9.82
N TYR A 300 22.33 0.55 -9.54
CA TYR A 300 21.17 0.91 -8.73
C TYR A 300 21.57 1.20 -7.28
N ARG A 301 22.50 0.45 -6.67
CA ARG A 301 23.02 0.74 -5.33
C ARG A 301 23.76 2.07 -5.27
N GLU A 302 24.55 2.40 -6.29
CA GLU A 302 25.26 3.68 -6.40
C GLU A 302 24.29 4.85 -6.56
N ARG A 303 23.33 4.77 -7.49
CA ARG A 303 22.27 5.79 -7.68
C ARG A 303 21.45 5.99 -6.40
N LEU A 304 21.08 4.91 -5.70
CA LEU A 304 20.39 4.98 -4.42
C LEU A 304 21.27 5.55 -3.28
N SER A 305 22.60 5.41 -3.37
CA SER A 305 23.53 6.02 -2.42
C SER A 305 23.64 7.53 -2.64
N ILE A 306 23.71 7.96 -3.89
CA ILE A 306 23.70 9.39 -4.27
C ILE A 306 22.40 10.04 -3.80
N LEU A 307 21.25 9.47 -4.17
CA LEU A 307 19.93 10.00 -3.78
C LEU A 307 19.73 10.06 -2.25
N ARG A 308 20.28 9.10 -1.49
CA ARG A 308 20.29 9.18 -0.02
C ARG A 308 21.11 10.38 0.47
N SER A 309 22.34 10.55 -0.03
CA SER A 309 23.17 11.69 0.36
C SER A 309 22.61 13.06 -0.07
N GLU A 310 21.86 13.11 -1.18
CA GLU A 310 21.13 14.30 -1.62
C GLU A 310 19.99 14.64 -0.65
N VAL A 311 19.18 13.64 -0.27
CA VAL A 311 18.08 13.81 0.70
C VAL A 311 18.60 14.11 2.12
N GLU A 312 19.73 13.52 2.53
CA GLU A 312 20.40 13.82 3.79
C GLU A 312 20.90 15.28 3.81
N MET A 313 21.54 15.75 2.73
CA MET A 313 21.96 17.15 2.57
C MET A 313 20.78 18.13 2.56
N GLU A 314 19.67 17.79 1.90
CA GLU A 314 18.44 18.61 1.94
C GLU A 314 17.88 18.71 3.37
N GLN A 315 17.85 17.60 4.12
CA GLN A 315 17.41 17.60 5.52
C GLN A 315 18.32 18.45 6.41
N GLU A 316 19.65 18.38 6.22
CA GLU A 316 20.60 19.25 6.93
C GLU A 316 20.37 20.73 6.61
N LEU A 317 20.16 21.09 5.33
CA LEU A 317 19.88 22.47 4.92
C LEU A 317 18.56 23.00 5.49
N PHE A 318 17.49 22.19 5.50
CA PHE A 318 16.23 22.54 6.15
C PHE A 318 16.39 22.70 7.67
N TRP A 319 17.17 21.83 8.31
CA TRP A 319 17.45 21.91 9.74
C TRP A 319 18.25 23.18 10.09
N GLU A 320 19.31 23.49 9.33
CA GLU A 320 20.05 24.74 9.49
C GLU A 320 19.14 25.97 9.32
N GLN A 321 18.26 25.97 8.31
CA GLN A 321 17.33 27.07 8.09
C GLN A 321 16.36 27.23 9.26
N ALA A 322 15.80 26.13 9.79
CA ALA A 322 14.93 26.16 10.95
C ALA A 322 15.66 26.66 12.21
N CYS A 323 16.92 26.28 12.42
CA CYS A 323 17.76 26.78 13.50
C CYS A 323 18.09 28.27 13.34
N ARG A 324 18.41 28.74 12.13
CA ARG A 324 18.63 30.17 11.83
C ARG A 324 17.39 31.01 12.10
N GLN A 325 16.20 30.52 11.73
CA GLN A 325 14.92 31.19 12.00
C GLN A 325 14.61 31.20 13.51
N ARG A 326 14.83 30.08 14.22
CA ARG A 326 14.63 30.01 15.67
C ARG A 326 15.53 30.99 16.42
N ALA A 327 16.82 31.03 16.10
CA ALA A 327 17.80 31.94 16.71
C ALA A 327 17.56 33.43 16.38
N MET A 328 16.75 33.74 15.37
CA MET A 328 16.25 35.10 15.09
C MET A 328 15.06 35.44 15.98
N LEU A 329 14.07 34.53 16.07
CA LEU A 329 12.90 34.70 16.93
C LEU A 329 13.27 34.76 18.42
N GLU A 330 14.27 34.00 18.87
CA GLU A 330 14.82 34.06 20.23
C GLU A 330 15.36 35.46 20.55
N LYS A 331 16.12 36.08 19.64
CA LYS A 331 16.65 37.45 19.80
C LYS A 331 15.56 38.52 19.74
N ASP A 332 14.53 38.34 18.92
CA ASP A 332 13.39 39.24 18.90
C ASP A 332 12.58 39.15 20.21
N LEU A 333 12.43 37.95 20.78
CA LEU A 333 11.84 37.75 22.10
C LEU A 333 12.68 38.40 23.22
N GLU A 334 14.01 38.20 23.24
CA GLU A 334 14.93 38.90 24.15
C GLU A 334 14.79 40.43 24.04
N CYS A 335 14.73 40.95 22.81
CA CYS A 335 14.57 42.38 22.54
C CYS A 335 13.21 42.91 23.02
N LEU A 336 12.14 42.13 22.88
CA LEU A 336 10.81 42.46 23.38
C LEU A 336 10.73 42.41 24.91
N GLN A 337 11.34 41.41 25.55
CA GLN A 337 11.45 41.32 27.02
C GLN A 337 12.23 42.50 27.60
N ALA A 338 13.36 42.89 26.97
CA ALA A 338 14.13 44.06 27.39
C ALA A 338 13.33 45.37 27.24
N LYS A 339 12.54 45.51 26.16
CA LYS A 339 11.61 46.64 25.99
C LYS A 339 10.53 46.63 27.07
N GLU A 340 9.92 45.48 27.35
CA GLU A 340 8.89 45.33 28.38
C GLU A 340 9.44 45.72 29.76
N ALA A 341 10.60 45.19 30.17
CA ALA A 341 11.26 45.58 31.42
C ALA A 341 11.49 47.09 31.50
N SER A 342 11.94 47.75 30.42
CA SER A 342 12.13 49.20 30.39
C SER A 342 10.80 50.00 30.49
N LEU A 343 9.68 49.42 30.06
CA LEU A 343 8.35 50.03 30.17
C LEU A 343 7.74 49.80 31.56
N GLN A 344 7.94 48.61 32.14
CA GLN A 344 7.60 48.31 33.52
C GLN A 344 8.37 49.24 34.47
N GLU A 345 9.68 49.44 34.27
CA GLU A 345 10.49 50.39 35.07
C GLU A 345 9.91 51.82 34.99
N LYS A 346 9.70 52.34 33.77
CA LYS A 346 9.09 53.67 33.55
C LYS A 346 7.72 53.80 34.20
N LEU A 347 6.90 52.74 34.18
CA LEU A 347 5.61 52.70 34.87
C LEU A 347 5.80 52.79 36.39
N THR A 348 6.75 52.05 36.99
CA THR A 348 7.03 52.18 38.44
C THR A 348 7.55 53.56 38.82
N LEU A 349 8.35 54.22 37.96
CA LEU A 349 8.82 55.59 38.17
C LEU A 349 7.66 56.59 38.08
N ALA A 350 6.79 56.46 37.08
CA ALA A 350 5.59 57.30 36.95
C ALA A 350 4.61 57.11 38.12
N LEU A 351 4.46 55.88 38.64
CA LEU A 351 3.65 55.60 39.83
C LEU A 351 4.26 56.21 41.10
N LYS A 352 5.59 56.14 41.26
CA LYS A 352 6.30 56.81 42.37
C LYS A 352 6.11 58.33 42.29
N GLU A 353 6.26 58.93 41.11
CA GLU A 353 6.08 60.37 40.92
C GLU A 353 4.63 60.81 41.13
N ASN A 354 3.64 60.03 40.67
CA ASN A 354 2.23 60.29 40.97
C ASN A 354 1.98 60.23 42.50
N SER A 355 2.57 59.27 43.22
CA SER A 355 2.49 59.23 44.69
C SER A 355 3.24 60.37 45.40
N ARG A 356 4.19 61.03 44.72
CA ARG A 356 4.90 62.22 45.20
C ARG A 356 4.02 63.46 45.02
N LEU A 357 3.50 63.67 43.82
CA LEU A 357 2.56 64.74 43.47
C LEU A 357 1.27 64.68 44.30
N GLN A 358 0.73 63.48 44.57
CA GLN A 358 -0.42 63.31 45.47
C GLN A 358 -0.16 63.83 46.88
N LYS A 359 1.06 63.65 47.42
CA LYS A 359 1.45 64.18 48.73
C LYS A 359 1.61 65.70 48.70
N GLU A 360 2.21 66.24 47.64
CA GLU A 360 2.31 67.69 47.44
C GLU A 360 0.93 68.35 47.31
N ILE A 361 -0.02 67.71 46.62
CA ILE A 361 -1.42 68.18 46.53
C ILE A 361 -2.08 68.17 47.92
N ILE A 362 -1.88 67.13 48.73
CA ILE A 362 -2.41 67.07 50.10
C ILE A 362 -1.80 68.20 50.96
N GLU A 363 -0.47 68.36 50.94
CA GLU A 363 0.22 69.42 51.70
C GLU A 363 -0.21 70.83 51.28
N VAL A 364 -0.47 71.05 49.98
CA VAL A 364 -1.01 72.32 49.46
C VAL A 364 -2.45 72.55 49.85
N VAL A 365 -3.30 71.50 49.88
CA VAL A 365 -4.69 71.58 50.35
C VAL A 365 -4.77 71.83 51.86
N GLU A 366 -3.86 71.22 52.64
CA GLU A 366 -3.73 71.48 54.08
C GLU A 366 -3.38 72.95 54.33
N LYS A 367 -2.32 73.47 53.68
CA LYS A 367 -1.92 74.88 53.73
C LYS A 367 -2.99 75.85 53.23
N LEU A 368 -3.73 75.48 52.18
CA LEU A 368 -4.87 76.25 51.71
C LEU A 368 -5.92 76.35 52.82
N SER A 369 -6.29 75.23 53.44
CA SER A 369 -7.26 75.21 54.55
C SER A 369 -6.78 76.01 55.77
N GLU A 370 -5.47 76.09 56.03
CA GLU A 370 -4.90 76.96 57.07
C GLU A 370 -5.02 78.44 56.69
N SER A 371 -4.74 78.78 55.43
CA SER A 371 -4.92 80.15 54.92
C SER A 371 -6.40 80.58 54.91
N GLU A 372 -7.33 79.68 54.59
CA GLU A 372 -8.78 79.92 54.68
C GLU A 372 -9.21 80.17 56.13
N LYS A 373 -8.71 79.36 57.09
CA LYS A 373 -8.93 79.57 58.53
C LYS A 373 -8.34 80.90 59.03
N LEU A 374 -7.26 81.39 58.41
CA LEU A 374 -6.69 82.72 58.71
C LEU A 374 -7.52 83.85 58.09
N VAL A 375 -7.99 83.70 56.85
CA VAL A 375 -8.89 84.66 56.19
C VAL A 375 -10.21 84.79 56.96
N LEU A 376 -10.82 83.68 57.38
CA LEU A 376 -12.03 83.68 58.19
C LEU A 376 -11.84 84.40 59.55
N LYS A 377 -10.67 84.25 60.19
CA LYS A 377 -10.34 85.03 61.40
C LYS A 377 -10.24 86.51 61.09
N LEU A 378 -9.47 86.90 60.08
CA LEU A 378 -9.31 88.30 59.67
C LEU A 378 -10.63 88.95 59.22
N GLN A 379 -11.56 88.18 58.65
CA GLN A 379 -12.91 88.63 58.34
C GLN A 379 -13.73 88.91 59.61
N ASN A 380 -13.70 87.99 60.60
CA ASN A 380 -14.37 88.19 61.89
C ASN A 380 -13.75 89.37 62.68
N ASP A 381 -12.42 89.50 62.66
CA ASP A 381 -11.70 90.61 63.30
C ASP A 381 -12.06 91.96 62.65
N LEU A 382 -12.20 91.99 61.32
CA LEU A 382 -12.66 93.16 60.57
C LEU A 382 -14.13 93.50 60.86
N GLU A 383 -15.02 92.51 60.93
CA GLU A 383 -16.43 92.71 61.30
C GLU A 383 -16.54 93.29 62.73
N PHE A 384 -15.76 92.77 63.67
CA PHE A 384 -15.67 93.29 65.03
C PHE A 384 -15.21 94.75 65.07
N VAL A 385 -14.15 95.11 64.33
CA VAL A 385 -13.65 96.48 64.25
C VAL A 385 -14.65 97.42 63.55
N LEU A 386 -15.32 96.97 62.49
CA LEU A 386 -16.36 97.75 61.81
C LEU A 386 -17.52 98.04 62.77
N LYS A 387 -17.94 97.05 63.57
CA LYS A 387 -19.02 97.21 64.55
C LYS A 387 -18.64 98.20 65.66
N ASP A 388 -17.49 98.02 66.30
CA ASP A 388 -16.94 98.91 67.34
C ASP A 388 -16.80 100.38 66.86
N LYS A 389 -16.49 100.58 65.58
CA LYS A 389 -16.26 101.92 65.01
C LYS A 389 -17.52 102.61 64.48
N LEU A 390 -18.58 101.87 64.11
CA LEU A 390 -19.76 102.43 63.43
C LEU A 390 -21.02 102.56 64.31
N GLU A 391 -21.21 101.69 65.32
CA GLU A 391 -22.35 101.79 66.24
C GLU A 391 -22.44 103.17 66.95
N PRO A 392 -21.34 103.85 67.37
CA PRO A 392 -21.41 105.18 67.99
C PRO A 392 -21.90 106.30 67.06
N GLN A 393 -21.71 106.21 65.74
CA GLN A 393 -22.13 107.27 64.80
C GLN A 393 -23.55 107.05 64.27
N SER A 394 -23.97 105.80 64.10
CA SER A 394 -25.35 105.47 63.68
C SER A 394 -26.41 105.92 64.70
N THR A 395 -26.09 105.88 65.99
CA THR A 395 -27.01 106.28 67.07
C THR A 395 -27.22 107.79 67.16
N GLU A 396 -26.20 108.60 66.86
CA GLU A 396 -26.32 110.06 66.86
C GLU A 396 -27.05 110.61 65.60
N LEU A 397 -26.94 109.90 64.47
CA LEU A 397 -27.70 110.21 63.24
C LEU A 397 -29.21 110.00 63.39
N LEU A 398 -29.64 108.88 64.01
CA LEU A 398 -31.07 108.62 64.27
C LEU A 398 -31.72 109.73 65.12
N VAL A 399 -30.97 110.29 66.09
CA VAL A 399 -31.41 111.42 66.94
C VAL A 399 -31.49 112.74 66.16
N GLN A 400 -30.85 112.85 64.98
CA GLN A 400 -31.10 113.96 64.06
C GLN A 400 -32.34 113.73 63.18
N GLU A 401 -32.56 112.52 62.68
CA GLU A 401 -33.75 112.19 61.87
C GLU A 401 -35.06 112.44 62.63
N GLU A 402 -35.16 112.00 63.90
CA GLU A 402 -36.33 112.28 64.76
C GLU A 402 -36.59 113.80 64.95
N ARG A 403 -35.55 114.63 64.91
CA ARG A 403 -35.69 116.10 65.01
C ARG A 403 -36.22 116.70 63.72
N PHE A 404 -35.74 116.24 62.56
CA PHE A 404 -36.26 116.68 61.27
C PHE A 404 -37.72 116.27 61.07
N GLU A 405 -38.10 115.05 61.46
CA GLU A 405 -39.50 114.60 61.36
C GLU A 405 -40.46 115.44 62.22
N LYS A 406 -40.02 115.90 63.40
CA LYS A 406 -40.79 116.85 64.23
C LYS A 406 -40.99 118.20 63.54
N VAL A 407 -39.93 118.77 62.97
CA VAL A 407 -40.00 120.07 62.28
C VAL A 407 -40.91 120.00 61.05
N MET A 408 -40.88 118.89 60.30
CA MET A 408 -41.80 118.65 59.17
C MET A 408 -43.26 118.66 59.62
N LYS A 409 -43.60 117.94 60.70
CA LYS A 409 -44.98 117.87 61.24
C LYS A 409 -45.50 119.22 61.75
N GLU A 410 -44.64 120.05 62.35
CA GLU A 410 -45.01 121.44 62.70
C GLU A 410 -45.29 122.30 61.46
N TYR A 411 -44.51 122.12 60.38
CA TYR A 411 -44.71 122.86 59.13
C TYR A 411 -45.99 122.43 58.41
N GLU A 412 -46.29 121.13 58.35
CA GLU A 412 -47.54 120.59 57.78
C GLU A 412 -48.78 121.14 58.48
N LEU A 413 -48.76 121.23 59.82
CA LEU A 413 -49.86 121.81 60.60
C LEU A 413 -50.07 123.28 60.23
N LYS A 414 -48.97 124.03 60.08
CA LYS A 414 -48.98 125.46 59.74
C LYS A 414 -49.48 125.74 58.33
N CYS A 415 -49.25 124.81 57.38
CA CYS A 415 -49.86 124.86 56.06
C CYS A 415 -51.38 124.63 56.10
N ARG A 416 -51.87 123.83 57.04
CA ARG A 416 -53.30 123.53 57.23
C ARG A 416 -54.07 124.73 57.78
N ASP A 417 -53.58 125.34 58.86
CA ASP A 417 -54.12 126.60 59.42
C ASP A 417 -54.20 127.75 58.38
N LEU A 418 -53.25 127.78 57.43
CA LEU A 418 -53.25 128.77 56.35
C LEU A 418 -54.22 128.44 55.23
N GLN A 419 -54.50 127.16 54.99
CA GLN A 419 -55.50 126.71 54.02
C GLN A 419 -56.92 126.98 54.53
N ASP A 420 -57.23 126.59 55.77
CA ASP A 420 -58.54 126.79 56.39
C ASP A 420 -58.95 128.29 56.36
N ARG A 421 -58.00 129.20 56.65
CA ARG A 421 -58.20 130.66 56.54
C ARG A 421 -58.38 131.16 55.12
N ASN A 422 -57.79 130.51 54.13
CA ASN A 422 -57.95 130.88 52.73
C ASN A 422 -59.36 130.49 52.26
N ASP A 423 -59.84 129.32 52.70
CA ASP A 423 -61.19 128.83 52.42
C ASP A 423 -62.26 129.68 53.13
N GLU A 424 -62.04 130.14 54.37
CA GLU A 424 -62.89 131.15 55.04
C GLU A 424 -62.97 132.47 54.25
N LEU A 425 -61.84 132.99 53.78
CA LEU A 425 -61.79 134.23 52.98
C LEU A 425 -62.44 134.05 51.61
N GLN A 426 -62.28 132.87 50.99
CA GLN A 426 -62.88 132.59 49.70
C GLN A 426 -64.41 132.46 49.80
N ALA A 427 -64.93 131.82 50.85
CA ALA A 427 -66.36 131.80 51.15
C ALA A 427 -66.93 133.22 51.33
N ALA A 428 -66.23 134.10 52.06
CA ALA A 428 -66.66 135.50 52.22
C ALA A 428 -66.64 136.30 50.90
N VAL A 429 -65.71 135.99 49.98
CA VAL A 429 -65.67 136.58 48.64
C VAL A 429 -66.79 136.05 47.73
N GLU A 430 -67.17 134.78 47.87
CA GLU A 430 -68.30 134.20 47.13
C GLU A 430 -69.65 134.74 47.63
N ASP A 431 -69.81 134.93 48.95
CA ASP A 431 -71.00 135.53 49.54
C ASP A 431 -71.20 137.00 49.08
N LEU A 432 -70.12 137.77 49.00
CA LEU A 432 -70.13 139.14 48.42
C LEU A 432 -70.37 139.17 46.90
N ARG A 433 -70.08 138.08 46.17
CA ARG A 433 -70.39 137.95 44.73
C ARG A 433 -71.86 137.63 44.45
N SER A 434 -72.63 137.20 45.46
CA SER A 434 -74.04 136.82 45.28
C SER A 434 -74.99 137.98 44.99
N GLN A 435 -74.57 139.24 45.18
CA GLN A 435 -75.47 140.40 45.26
C GLN A 435 -75.48 141.35 44.02
N LEU A 436 -74.96 140.95 42.85
CA LEU A 436 -74.97 141.81 41.65
C LEU A 436 -75.31 141.05 40.33
N PRO A 437 -76.09 141.62 39.38
CA PRO A 437 -76.75 140.81 38.34
C PRO A 437 -75.99 140.63 37.01
N GLN A 438 -75.91 139.38 36.57
CA GLN A 438 -76.02 138.84 35.18
C GLN A 438 -75.32 139.55 33.99
N SER A 439 -74.54 138.79 33.21
CA SER A 439 -75.03 138.15 31.97
C SER A 439 -73.98 137.27 31.26
N TRP A 440 -74.44 136.33 30.41
CA TRP A 440 -73.70 135.47 29.44
C TRP A 440 -72.48 134.67 29.95
N HIS A 441 -72.58 133.35 30.22
CA HIS A 441 -72.65 132.20 29.29
C HIS A 441 -71.30 131.68 28.74
N GLY A 442 -71.05 130.38 28.95
CA GLY A 442 -69.90 129.60 28.45
C GLY A 442 -69.60 128.41 29.38
N GLN A 443 -69.86 127.16 28.96
CA GLN A 443 -69.94 125.99 29.85
C GLN A 443 -69.23 124.75 29.26
N TYR A 444 -69.01 123.71 30.10
CA TYR A 444 -68.64 122.31 29.79
C TYR A 444 -67.13 122.00 29.65
N HIS A 445 -66.58 120.84 30.08
CA HIS A 445 -67.12 119.70 30.87
C HIS A 445 -66.02 118.83 31.56
N ALA A 446 -66.46 118.01 32.52
CA ALA A 446 -65.92 116.84 33.26
C ALA A 446 -65.07 115.75 32.49
N SER A 447 -64.44 114.70 33.11
CA SER A 447 -63.91 114.45 34.49
C SER A 447 -62.85 113.27 34.67
N PRO A 448 -63.07 112.00 35.16
CA PRO A 448 -62.12 111.37 36.13
C PRO A 448 -61.75 109.83 36.09
N ASN A 449 -60.75 109.41 36.92
CA ASN A 449 -60.49 108.06 37.57
C ASN A 449 -59.99 106.84 36.71
N GLY A 450 -59.40 105.71 37.23
CA GLY A 450 -58.80 105.30 38.55
C GLY A 450 -58.68 103.74 38.83
N TRP A 451 -57.78 103.28 39.74
CA TRP A 451 -57.71 101.96 40.52
C TRP A 451 -57.36 100.58 39.84
N LEU A 452 -57.18 99.39 40.52
CA LEU A 452 -56.07 98.91 41.43
C LEU A 452 -56.08 97.36 41.84
N PHE A 453 -54.91 96.76 42.22
CA PHE A 453 -54.61 95.58 43.14
C PHE A 453 -54.71 94.02 42.76
N PRO A 454 -54.13 93.01 43.55
CA PRO A 454 -53.67 91.65 43.09
C PRO A 454 -53.72 90.34 44.03
N ARG A 455 -53.23 89.13 43.55
CA ARG A 455 -52.39 88.02 44.21
C ARG A 455 -52.93 86.65 44.87
N HIS A 456 -52.31 85.48 44.49
CA HIS A 456 -52.03 84.11 45.17
C HIS A 456 -53.02 82.87 45.35
N GLY A 457 -52.48 81.60 45.45
CA GLY A 457 -53.17 80.28 45.79
C GLY A 457 -52.35 78.91 45.64
N GLN A 458 -52.77 77.71 46.18
CA GLN A 458 -52.01 76.38 46.21
C GLN A 458 -52.77 75.00 46.49
N THR A 459 -52.29 73.83 45.92
CA THR A 459 -52.19 72.35 46.36
C THR A 459 -53.39 71.36 46.71
N GLY A 460 -53.34 70.00 46.37
CA GLY A 460 -54.31 68.88 46.74
C GLY A 460 -53.95 67.36 46.33
N ILE A 461 -54.62 66.24 46.79
CA ILE A 461 -54.13 64.79 46.67
C ILE A 461 -55.09 63.50 46.92
N ILE A 462 -54.84 62.31 46.24
CA ILE A 462 -55.03 60.78 46.47
C ILE A 462 -56.36 59.95 46.83
N SER A 463 -56.61 58.72 46.23
CA SER A 463 -57.11 57.40 46.85
C SER A 463 -57.39 56.14 45.91
N ILE A 464 -57.85 54.95 46.42
CA ILE A 464 -57.79 53.52 45.86
C ILE A 464 -59.15 52.69 46.05
N LEU A 465 -59.49 51.36 45.88
CA LEU A 465 -58.93 49.94 45.68
C LEU A 465 -60.07 48.86 45.34
N GLY A 466 -59.82 47.60 44.85
CA GLY A 466 -60.77 46.42 44.88
C GLY A 466 -60.45 45.07 44.10
N ASP A 467 -60.94 43.89 44.55
CA ASP A 467 -60.55 42.48 44.12
C ASP A 467 -61.69 41.50 43.67
N SER A 468 -61.37 40.33 43.06
CA SER A 468 -61.83 38.95 43.48
C SER A 468 -61.62 37.79 42.45
N THR A 469 -61.60 36.53 42.95
CA THR A 469 -61.38 35.24 42.23
C THR A 469 -62.10 34.09 43.02
N PRO A 470 -61.99 32.74 42.76
CA PRO A 470 -61.32 31.97 41.68
C PRO A 470 -62.12 30.76 41.08
N ALA A 471 -61.54 30.07 40.07
CA ALA A 471 -61.86 28.66 39.72
C ALA A 471 -60.60 27.92 39.22
N SER A 472 -60.05 26.97 40.00
CA SER A 472 -58.77 26.23 39.80
C SER A 472 -57.72 26.94 38.93
N ILE A 473 -57.44 28.19 39.29
CA ILE A 473 -56.76 29.16 38.42
C ILE A 473 -55.36 28.70 38.02
N GLU A 474 -54.66 27.97 38.90
CA GLU A 474 -53.25 27.63 38.74
C GLU A 474 -52.95 26.73 37.53
N MET A 475 -53.82 25.77 37.20
CA MET A 475 -53.63 24.92 36.01
C MET A 475 -54.02 25.64 34.72
N GLU A 476 -55.07 26.47 34.73
CA GLU A 476 -55.42 27.27 33.55
C GLU A 476 -54.41 28.41 33.31
N ILE A 477 -53.89 29.02 34.37
CA ILE A 477 -52.79 30.00 34.30
C ILE A 477 -51.51 29.33 33.83
N MET A 478 -51.07 28.18 34.36
CA MET A 478 -49.86 27.54 33.83
C MET A 478 -50.02 27.12 32.37
N LEU A 479 -51.19 26.62 31.96
CA LEU A 479 -51.43 26.28 30.55
C LEU A 479 -51.52 27.52 29.64
N LYS A 480 -52.12 28.62 30.13
CA LYS A 480 -52.09 29.93 29.46
C LYS A 480 -50.68 30.49 29.38
N GLN A 481 -49.94 30.60 30.48
CA GLN A 481 -48.56 31.08 30.54
C GLN A 481 -47.64 30.27 29.63
N VAL A 482 -47.71 28.94 29.63
CA VAL A 482 -46.90 28.12 28.70
C VAL A 482 -47.27 28.40 27.24
N LYS A 483 -48.57 28.56 26.94
CA LYS A 483 -49.04 28.89 25.58
C LYS A 483 -48.68 30.33 25.17
N GLU A 484 -48.81 31.29 26.08
CA GLU A 484 -48.45 32.69 25.95
C GLU A 484 -46.93 32.84 25.77
N HIS A 485 -46.11 32.17 26.57
CA HIS A 485 -44.66 32.10 26.37
C HIS A 485 -44.28 31.46 25.04
N TYR A 486 -45.01 30.44 24.57
CA TYR A 486 -44.77 29.84 23.25
C TYR A 486 -45.21 30.78 22.11
N GLN A 487 -46.28 31.56 22.31
CA GLN A 487 -46.75 32.57 21.36
C GLN A 487 -45.83 33.79 21.34
N ASP A 488 -45.34 34.27 22.48
CA ASP A 488 -44.32 35.33 22.61
C ASP A 488 -42.99 34.89 22.00
N LEU A 489 -42.52 33.66 22.28
CA LEU A 489 -41.30 33.13 21.69
C LEU A 489 -41.46 33.00 20.16
N LYS A 490 -42.62 32.55 19.68
CA LYS A 490 -42.93 32.57 18.25
C LYS A 490 -42.89 33.99 17.70
N ILE A 491 -43.58 34.95 18.32
CA ILE A 491 -43.61 36.36 17.89
C ILE A 491 -42.19 36.96 17.89
N GLN A 492 -41.34 36.67 18.88
CA GLN A 492 -39.96 37.14 18.92
C GLN A 492 -39.09 36.53 17.82
N LEU A 493 -39.23 35.24 17.53
CA LEU A 493 -38.54 34.57 16.41
C LEU A 493 -39.04 35.09 15.06
N GLU A 494 -40.36 35.18 14.89
CA GLU A 494 -41.04 35.68 13.69
C GLU A 494 -40.68 37.15 13.43
N THR A 495 -40.53 37.97 14.48
CA THR A 495 -40.03 39.37 14.41
C THR A 495 -38.54 39.44 14.06
N LYS A 496 -37.70 38.55 14.60
CA LYS A 496 -36.26 38.50 14.25
C LYS A 496 -36.03 38.04 12.82
N VAL A 497 -36.76 37.04 12.33
CA VAL A 497 -36.75 36.62 10.92
C VAL A 497 -37.21 37.78 10.03
N ASN A 498 -38.35 38.41 10.35
CA ASN A 498 -38.84 39.61 9.67
C ASN A 498 -37.86 40.79 9.68
N TYR A 499 -36.99 40.91 10.69
CA TYR A 499 -35.93 41.92 10.73
C TYR A 499 -34.81 41.57 9.74
N TYR A 500 -34.25 40.35 9.81
CA TYR A 500 -33.14 39.94 8.94
C TYR A 500 -33.56 39.84 7.47
N GLU A 501 -34.79 39.42 7.18
CA GLU A 501 -35.35 39.47 5.83
C GLU A 501 -35.39 40.90 5.29
N ARG A 502 -35.83 41.89 6.08
CA ARG A 502 -35.80 43.31 5.70
C ARG A 502 -34.39 43.85 5.52
N GLU A 503 -33.44 43.44 6.36
CA GLU A 503 -32.03 43.83 6.28
C GLU A 503 -31.37 43.30 4.99
N ILE A 504 -31.61 42.03 4.66
CA ILE A 504 -31.21 41.41 3.38
C ILE A 504 -31.90 42.11 2.19
N GLU A 505 -33.18 42.43 2.30
CA GLU A 505 -33.94 43.09 1.24
C GLU A 505 -33.50 44.54 0.99
N MET A 506 -33.02 45.24 2.03
CA MET A 506 -32.35 46.54 1.89
C MET A 506 -30.97 46.39 1.22
N MET A 507 -30.14 45.43 1.68
CA MET A 507 -28.83 45.18 1.05
C MET A 507 -28.96 44.83 -0.44
N LYS A 508 -29.92 43.99 -0.84
CA LYS A 508 -30.20 43.70 -2.26
C LYS A 508 -30.53 44.97 -3.06
N LYS A 509 -31.34 45.87 -2.49
CA LYS A 509 -31.71 47.14 -3.13
C LYS A 509 -30.51 48.08 -3.27
N ASP A 510 -29.63 48.13 -2.27
CA ASP A 510 -28.38 48.90 -2.32
C ASP A 510 -27.37 48.33 -3.32
N PHE A 511 -27.27 47.00 -3.47
CA PHE A 511 -26.47 46.39 -4.53
C PHE A 511 -27.05 46.70 -5.92
N ALA A 512 -28.35 46.46 -6.14
CA ALA A 512 -29.01 46.78 -7.42
C ALA A 512 -29.00 48.29 -7.76
N LYS A 513 -28.88 49.17 -6.75
CA LYS A 513 -28.65 50.61 -6.94
C LYS A 513 -27.21 50.89 -7.38
N LYS A 514 -26.21 50.29 -6.73
CA LYS A 514 -24.78 50.42 -7.09
C LYS A 514 -24.48 49.87 -8.49
N GLU A 515 -25.10 48.76 -8.87
CA GLU A 515 -25.00 48.21 -10.23
C GLU A 515 -25.50 49.21 -11.27
N LYS A 516 -26.66 49.83 -11.03
CA LYS A 516 -27.21 50.88 -11.93
C LYS A 516 -26.37 52.16 -11.94
N GLU A 517 -25.82 52.57 -10.79
CA GLU A 517 -24.92 53.72 -10.71
C GLU A 517 -23.61 53.46 -11.47
N MET A 518 -23.07 52.24 -11.40
CA MET A 518 -21.91 51.81 -12.17
C MET A 518 -22.21 51.71 -13.68
N GLU A 519 -23.36 51.13 -14.06
CA GLU A 519 -23.80 51.05 -15.45
C GLU A 519 -24.03 52.44 -16.07
N GLN A 520 -24.58 53.39 -15.29
CA GLN A 520 -24.76 54.79 -15.70
C GLN A 520 -23.41 55.52 -15.80
N ALA A 521 -22.50 55.32 -14.85
CA ALA A 521 -21.15 55.90 -14.91
C ALA A 521 -20.38 55.41 -16.15
N PHE A 522 -20.43 54.11 -16.44
CA PHE A 522 -19.80 53.52 -17.62
C PHE A 522 -20.40 54.06 -18.94
N LYS A 523 -21.73 54.18 -19.02
CA LYS A 523 -22.39 54.81 -20.19
C LYS A 523 -22.01 56.27 -20.38
N LEU A 524 -21.86 57.02 -19.29
CA LEU A 524 -21.40 58.42 -19.34
C LEU A 524 -19.94 58.48 -19.82
N GLU A 525 -19.06 57.65 -19.27
CA GLU A 525 -17.64 57.56 -19.67
C GLU A 525 -17.49 57.21 -21.15
N VAL A 526 -18.24 56.22 -21.65
CA VAL A 526 -18.28 55.89 -23.09
C VAL A 526 -18.72 57.11 -23.91
N SER A 527 -19.81 57.79 -23.55
CA SER A 527 -20.28 58.97 -24.29
C SER A 527 -19.26 60.12 -24.31
N VAL A 528 -18.52 60.33 -23.21
CA VAL A 528 -17.46 61.34 -23.14
C VAL A 528 -16.26 60.96 -24.00
N LEU A 529 -15.91 59.68 -24.09
CA LEU A 529 -14.85 59.19 -24.98
C LEU A 529 -15.25 59.27 -26.46
N GLU A 530 -16.53 59.02 -26.79
CA GLU A 530 -17.09 59.21 -28.13
C GLU A 530 -17.09 60.70 -28.54
N ASP A 531 -17.51 61.60 -27.65
CA ASP A 531 -17.43 63.05 -27.86
C ASP A 531 -15.97 63.52 -28.01
N GLN A 532 -15.04 63.03 -27.19
CA GLN A 532 -13.62 63.35 -27.33
C GLN A 532 -13.05 62.89 -28.67
N LYS A 533 -13.40 61.67 -29.10
CA LYS A 533 -13.03 61.14 -30.42
C LYS A 533 -13.58 62.02 -31.55
N ALA A 534 -14.87 62.36 -31.52
CA ALA A 534 -15.49 63.22 -32.54
C ALA A 534 -14.84 64.63 -32.58
N ASN A 535 -14.53 65.20 -31.41
CA ASN A 535 -13.81 66.48 -31.34
C ASN A 535 -12.41 66.38 -31.95
N LEU A 536 -11.65 65.32 -31.67
CA LEU A 536 -10.34 65.05 -32.27
C LEU A 536 -10.43 64.84 -33.79
N GLU A 537 -11.44 64.13 -34.28
CA GLU A 537 -11.69 63.95 -35.71
C GLU A 537 -11.98 65.29 -36.41
N THR A 538 -12.83 66.16 -35.84
CA THR A 538 -13.04 67.50 -36.44
C THR A 538 -11.81 68.41 -36.34
N LEU A 539 -10.99 68.28 -35.28
CA LEU A 539 -9.74 69.02 -35.13
C LEU A 539 -8.69 68.55 -36.16
N HIS A 540 -8.61 67.25 -36.42
CA HIS A 540 -7.76 66.66 -37.45
C HIS A 540 -8.17 67.11 -38.86
N VAL A 541 -9.47 67.15 -39.17
CA VAL A 541 -9.94 67.72 -40.45
C VAL A 541 -9.53 69.19 -40.55
N LYS A 542 -9.82 70.02 -39.54
CA LYS A 542 -9.45 71.44 -39.53
C LYS A 542 -7.93 71.65 -39.65
N SER A 543 -7.10 70.83 -39.01
CA SER A 543 -5.64 70.95 -39.11
C SER A 543 -5.15 70.54 -40.50
N GLN A 544 -5.72 69.50 -41.13
CA GLN A 544 -5.44 69.18 -42.54
C GLN A 544 -5.84 70.31 -43.50
N GLU A 545 -6.97 70.99 -43.26
CA GLU A 545 -7.37 72.14 -44.07
C GLU A 545 -6.44 73.35 -43.90
N VAL A 546 -5.98 73.62 -42.67
CA VAL A 546 -4.98 74.66 -42.38
C VAL A 546 -3.62 74.29 -42.99
N ILE A 547 -3.18 73.03 -42.90
CA ILE A 547 -1.93 72.56 -43.54
C ILE A 547 -2.00 72.74 -45.06
N ARG A 548 -3.13 72.39 -45.69
CA ARG A 548 -3.37 72.61 -47.12
C ARG A 548 -3.31 74.10 -47.48
N GLY A 549 -4.04 74.95 -46.74
CA GLY A 549 -4.01 76.41 -46.97
C GLY A 549 -2.64 77.05 -46.74
N LEU A 550 -1.84 76.54 -45.78
CA LEU A 550 -0.46 76.96 -45.56
C LEU A 550 0.49 76.46 -46.66
N GLN A 551 0.27 75.26 -47.23
CA GLN A 551 1.01 74.78 -48.40
C GLN A 551 0.73 75.65 -49.63
N ASP A 552 -0.53 76.06 -49.84
CA ASP A 552 -0.92 76.98 -50.92
C ASP A 552 -0.32 78.40 -50.71
N GLN A 553 -0.25 78.87 -49.46
CA GLN A 553 0.40 80.15 -49.12
C GLN A 553 1.94 80.09 -49.26
N LEU A 554 2.56 78.96 -48.90
CA LEU A 554 4.01 78.76 -49.02
C LEU A 554 4.46 78.64 -50.48
N GLN A 555 3.63 78.07 -51.36
CA GLN A 555 3.86 78.08 -52.80
C GLN A 555 3.74 79.48 -53.44
N SER A 556 3.01 80.40 -52.81
CA SER A 556 2.73 81.75 -53.35
C SER A 556 3.53 82.89 -52.71
N THR A 557 4.17 82.68 -51.55
CA THR A 557 4.86 83.73 -50.79
C THR A 557 6.38 83.50 -50.74
N THR A 558 7.15 84.38 -51.38
CA THR A 558 8.61 84.23 -51.55
C THR A 558 9.42 85.30 -50.80
N ARG A 559 10.39 84.85 -49.97
CA ARG A 559 11.52 85.57 -49.31
C ARG A 559 11.27 86.37 -48.02
N GLY A 560 12.21 86.22 -47.09
CA GLY A 560 12.50 87.14 -45.99
C GLY A 560 13.68 86.69 -45.11
N PRO A 561 14.95 86.77 -45.53
CA PRO A 561 16.08 85.96 -45.01
C PRO A 561 16.49 86.16 -43.54
N GLU A 562 15.92 87.12 -42.83
CA GLU A 562 16.15 87.33 -41.39
C GLU A 562 14.98 86.84 -40.53
N LEU A 563 13.76 86.85 -41.07
CA LEU A 563 12.60 86.16 -40.49
C LEU A 563 12.68 84.67 -40.79
N GLU A 564 13.05 84.28 -42.02
CA GLU A 564 13.36 82.90 -42.40
C GLU A 564 14.37 82.31 -41.41
N ARG A 565 15.53 82.93 -41.14
CA ARG A 565 16.49 82.44 -40.13
C ARG A 565 15.95 82.30 -38.71
N LYS A 566 15.05 83.19 -38.26
CA LYS A 566 14.44 83.09 -36.93
C LYS A 566 13.43 81.97 -36.86
N PHE A 567 12.56 81.85 -37.86
CA PHE A 567 11.65 80.72 -37.99
C PHE A 567 12.40 79.41 -38.28
N GLU A 568 13.57 79.43 -38.91
CA GLU A 568 14.45 78.26 -39.06
C GLU A 568 14.96 77.81 -37.70
N LEU A 569 15.42 78.75 -36.85
CA LEU A 569 15.94 78.43 -35.52
C LEU A 569 14.81 77.96 -34.60
N GLU A 570 13.71 78.70 -34.52
CA GLU A 570 12.53 78.35 -33.71
C GLU A 570 11.87 77.05 -34.19
N ARG A 571 11.84 76.79 -35.51
CA ARG A 571 11.38 75.51 -36.06
C ARG A 571 12.38 74.39 -35.77
N VAL A 572 13.69 74.60 -35.84
CA VAL A 572 14.70 73.58 -35.48
C VAL A 572 14.70 73.29 -33.98
N GLU A 573 14.46 74.30 -33.13
CA GLU A 573 14.29 74.12 -31.67
C GLU A 573 12.99 73.36 -31.37
N MET A 574 11.87 73.70 -32.03
CA MET A 574 10.62 72.95 -31.91
C MET A 574 10.72 71.54 -32.52
N GLU A 575 11.40 71.34 -33.65
CA GLU A 575 11.70 70.03 -34.24
C GLU A 575 12.60 69.20 -33.30
N GLN A 576 13.54 69.83 -32.58
CA GLN A 576 14.31 69.16 -31.51
C GLN A 576 13.43 68.79 -30.32
N CYS A 577 12.56 69.67 -29.83
CA CYS A 577 11.61 69.34 -28.77
C CYS A 577 10.63 68.23 -29.19
N TYR A 578 10.12 68.25 -30.43
CA TYR A 578 9.25 67.20 -30.95
C TYR A 578 9.99 65.90 -31.17
N THR A 579 11.20 65.90 -31.72
CA THR A 579 11.99 64.66 -31.88
C THR A 579 12.43 64.07 -30.54
N GLN A 580 12.75 64.89 -29.52
CA GLN A 580 13.01 64.44 -28.15
C GLN A 580 11.75 63.84 -27.50
N ALA A 581 10.59 64.50 -27.65
CA ALA A 581 9.31 63.99 -27.14
C ALA A 581 8.88 62.70 -27.83
N LEU A 582 9.05 62.61 -29.16
CA LEU A 582 8.80 61.42 -29.96
C LEU A 582 9.78 60.29 -29.63
N SER A 583 11.08 60.57 -29.41
CA SER A 583 12.03 59.55 -28.98
C SER A 583 11.70 59.03 -27.57
N GLY A 584 11.26 59.90 -26.65
CA GLY A 584 10.81 59.49 -25.32
C GLY A 584 9.50 58.68 -25.34
N LEU A 585 8.58 59.00 -26.25
CA LEU A 585 7.38 58.18 -26.51
C LEU A 585 7.75 56.84 -27.13
N THR A 586 8.63 56.83 -28.13
CA THR A 586 9.11 55.61 -28.79
C THR A 586 9.83 54.70 -27.81
N GLN A 587 10.70 55.26 -26.96
CA GLN A 587 11.41 54.52 -25.91
C GLN A 587 10.46 53.86 -24.90
N ARG A 588 9.41 54.58 -24.46
CA ARG A 588 8.37 53.99 -23.60
C ARG A 588 7.61 52.87 -24.32
N LEU A 589 7.23 53.08 -25.58
CA LEU A 589 6.48 52.10 -26.37
C LEU A 589 7.32 50.84 -26.65
N THR A 590 8.64 50.98 -26.89
CA THR A 590 9.55 49.82 -26.92
C THR A 590 9.66 49.16 -25.55
N GLN A 591 9.78 49.90 -24.45
CA GLN A 591 9.85 49.31 -23.11
C GLN A 591 8.58 48.55 -22.71
N GLU A 592 7.39 49.04 -23.08
CA GLU A 592 6.12 48.33 -22.87
C GLU A 592 6.01 47.09 -23.79
N LYS A 593 6.46 47.19 -25.05
CA LYS A 593 6.54 46.05 -25.97
C LYS A 593 7.49 44.96 -25.44
N ASP A 594 8.67 45.34 -24.98
CA ASP A 594 9.68 44.41 -24.47
C ASP A 594 9.19 43.74 -23.19
N GLN A 595 8.51 44.48 -22.30
CA GLN A 595 7.83 43.92 -21.12
C GLN A 595 6.69 42.95 -21.50
N LEU A 596 5.90 43.27 -22.54
CA LEU A 596 4.85 42.37 -23.05
C LEU A 596 5.42 41.10 -23.69
N GLU A 597 6.51 41.19 -24.44
CA GLU A 597 7.20 40.03 -25.00
C GLU A 597 7.85 39.17 -23.90
N GLU A 598 8.42 39.79 -22.85
CA GLU A 598 8.94 39.04 -21.70
C GLU A 598 7.81 38.34 -20.91
N LEU A 599 6.69 39.03 -20.65
CA LEU A 599 5.53 38.44 -19.99
C LEU A 599 4.93 37.30 -20.83
N HIS A 600 4.86 37.46 -22.15
CA HIS A 600 4.44 36.41 -23.07
C HIS A 600 5.38 35.19 -23.04
N GLN A 601 6.70 35.41 -23.02
CA GLN A 601 7.69 34.33 -22.87
C GLN A 601 7.58 33.61 -21.52
N ARG A 602 7.41 34.34 -20.41
CA ARG A 602 7.16 33.73 -19.08
C ARG A 602 5.90 32.87 -19.10
N HIS A 603 4.79 33.39 -19.62
CA HIS A 603 3.53 32.65 -19.71
C HIS A 603 3.63 31.43 -20.64
N GLN A 604 4.35 31.56 -21.76
CA GLN A 604 4.60 30.43 -22.66
C GLN A 604 5.46 29.35 -21.98
N HIS A 605 6.41 29.73 -21.13
CA HIS A 605 7.21 28.80 -20.33
C HIS A 605 6.38 28.13 -19.22
N GLU A 606 5.51 28.87 -18.52
CA GLU A 606 4.55 28.32 -17.56
C GLU A 606 3.63 27.28 -18.24
N LEU A 607 3.09 27.60 -19.42
CA LEU A 607 2.27 26.65 -20.21
C LEU A 607 3.06 25.40 -20.63
N GLN A 608 4.36 25.52 -20.94
CA GLN A 608 5.23 24.37 -21.19
C GLN A 608 5.46 23.54 -19.93
N GLN A 609 5.70 24.16 -18.78
CA GLN A 609 5.84 23.46 -17.49
C GLN A 609 4.55 22.71 -17.13
N PHE A 610 3.38 23.34 -17.23
CA PHE A 610 2.09 22.68 -17.00
C PHE A 610 1.84 21.52 -17.97
N ARG A 611 2.29 21.63 -19.23
CA ARG A 611 2.17 20.54 -20.22
C ARG A 611 3.05 19.34 -19.85
N ILE A 612 4.31 19.58 -19.48
CA ILE A 612 5.25 18.55 -19.03
C ILE A 612 4.74 17.87 -17.75
N GLU A 613 4.22 18.64 -16.81
CA GLU A 613 3.65 18.12 -15.55
C GLU A 613 2.38 17.28 -15.79
N LEU A 614 1.53 17.69 -16.73
CA LEU A 614 0.33 16.92 -17.11
C LEU A 614 0.70 15.63 -17.88
N GLU A 615 1.74 15.67 -18.72
CA GLU A 615 2.31 14.49 -19.36
C GLU A 615 2.89 13.53 -18.29
N ARG A 616 3.71 14.02 -17.35
CA ARG A 616 4.26 13.25 -16.21
C ARG A 616 3.17 12.59 -15.37
N LEU A 617 2.14 13.34 -14.99
CA LEU A 617 0.98 12.81 -14.25
C LEU A 617 0.19 11.77 -15.06
N SER A 618 0.15 11.88 -16.39
CA SER A 618 -0.50 10.87 -17.25
C SER A 618 0.32 9.57 -17.32
N GLU A 619 1.64 9.65 -17.33
CA GLU A 619 2.54 8.49 -17.26
C GLU A 619 2.42 7.79 -15.90
N GLU A 620 2.39 8.53 -14.79
CA GLU A 620 2.17 7.97 -13.45
C GLU A 620 0.80 7.27 -13.33
N ASN A 621 -0.27 7.86 -13.87
CA ASN A 621 -1.57 7.21 -13.93
C ASN A 621 -1.56 5.92 -14.76
N MET A 622 -0.81 5.88 -15.87
CA MET A 622 -0.65 4.66 -16.66
C MET A 622 0.17 3.58 -15.93
N VAL A 623 1.23 3.95 -15.22
CA VAL A 623 2.02 3.03 -14.38
C VAL A 623 1.17 2.47 -13.24
N LEU A 624 0.45 3.32 -12.50
CA LEU A 624 -0.46 2.89 -11.43
C LEU A 624 -1.58 1.99 -11.95
N LYS A 625 -2.13 2.26 -13.13
CA LYS A 625 -3.15 1.41 -13.77
C LYS A 625 -2.60 0.04 -14.17
N ASN A 626 -1.37 -0.02 -14.68
CA ASN A 626 -0.70 -1.28 -14.99
C ASN A 626 -0.41 -2.09 -13.72
N GLU A 627 0.03 -1.43 -12.64
CA GLU A 627 0.32 -2.07 -11.36
C GLU A 627 -0.95 -2.59 -10.66
N LEU A 628 -2.06 -1.83 -10.71
CA LEU A 628 -3.38 -2.32 -10.28
C LEU A 628 -3.81 -3.56 -11.06
N GLY A 629 -3.59 -3.58 -12.38
CA GLY A 629 -3.85 -4.76 -13.22
C GLY A 629 -2.97 -5.96 -12.84
N ARG A 630 -1.69 -5.73 -12.51
CA ARG A 630 -0.76 -6.76 -12.03
C ARG A 630 -1.21 -7.36 -10.70
N ILE A 631 -1.62 -6.51 -9.76
CA ILE A 631 -2.14 -6.92 -8.44
C ILE A 631 -3.46 -7.68 -8.58
N GLN A 632 -4.36 -7.26 -9.49
CA GLN A 632 -5.60 -8.01 -9.79
C GLN A 632 -5.31 -9.40 -10.36
N GLN A 633 -4.37 -9.51 -11.31
CA GLN A 633 -3.96 -10.80 -11.88
C GLN A 633 -3.30 -11.73 -10.83
N GLU A 634 -2.46 -11.19 -9.94
CA GLU A 634 -1.90 -11.99 -8.85
C GLU A 634 -3.01 -12.42 -7.88
N LEU A 635 -3.93 -11.54 -7.49
CA LEU A 635 -5.04 -11.87 -6.59
C LEU A 635 -5.95 -12.95 -7.19
N GLU A 636 -6.32 -12.84 -8.47
CA GLU A 636 -7.03 -13.90 -9.19
C GLU A 636 -6.26 -15.23 -9.19
N PHE A 637 -4.95 -15.20 -9.43
CA PHE A 637 -4.11 -16.40 -9.40
C PHE A 637 -4.10 -17.03 -7.99
N LYS A 638 -3.87 -16.24 -6.94
CA LYS A 638 -3.91 -16.73 -5.54
C LYS A 638 -5.28 -17.32 -5.22
N GLN A 639 -6.37 -16.68 -5.63
CA GLN A 639 -7.71 -17.17 -5.39
C GLN A 639 -7.97 -18.50 -6.11
N ARG A 640 -7.60 -18.63 -7.39
CA ARG A 640 -7.65 -19.90 -8.13
C ARG A 640 -6.84 -21.01 -7.46
N THR A 641 -5.65 -20.70 -6.91
CA THR A 641 -4.87 -21.69 -6.13
C THR A 641 -5.52 -22.04 -4.79
N ASN A 642 -6.18 -21.09 -4.11
CA ASN A 642 -6.91 -21.36 -2.87
C ASN A 642 -8.15 -22.23 -3.14
N ASP A 643 -8.86 -22.00 -4.24
CA ASP A 643 -10.01 -22.82 -4.66
C ASP A 643 -9.59 -24.24 -5.08
N ALA A 644 -8.40 -24.40 -5.67
CA ALA A 644 -7.81 -25.72 -5.93
C ALA A 644 -7.49 -26.46 -4.61
N GLN A 645 -6.77 -25.80 -3.69
CA GLN A 645 -6.47 -26.35 -2.36
C GLN A 645 -7.73 -26.70 -1.56
N ARG A 646 -8.79 -25.87 -1.64
CA ARG A 646 -10.09 -26.17 -1.01
C ARG A 646 -10.69 -27.47 -1.54
N LYS A 647 -10.70 -27.67 -2.85
CA LYS A 647 -11.21 -28.90 -3.49
C LYS A 647 -10.38 -30.12 -3.10
N GLU A 648 -9.06 -30.00 -3.08
CA GLU A 648 -8.15 -31.06 -2.63
C GLU A 648 -8.41 -31.46 -1.16
N ILE A 649 -8.53 -30.48 -0.26
CA ILE A 649 -8.92 -30.71 1.15
C ILE A 649 -10.32 -31.36 1.23
N GLU A 650 -11.24 -31.03 0.33
CA GLU A 650 -12.58 -31.62 0.27
C GLU A 650 -12.59 -33.08 -0.25
N VAL A 651 -11.64 -33.45 -1.11
CA VAL A 651 -11.41 -34.84 -1.54
C VAL A 651 -10.79 -35.63 -0.39
N LEU A 652 -9.70 -35.13 0.20
CA LEU A 652 -9.01 -35.77 1.35
C LEU A 652 -9.95 -35.97 2.56
N LYS A 653 -10.92 -35.07 2.78
CA LYS A 653 -11.98 -35.27 3.79
C LYS A 653 -12.89 -36.47 3.45
N ARG A 654 -13.39 -36.56 2.22
CA ARG A 654 -14.23 -37.70 1.78
C ARG A 654 -13.47 -39.01 1.88
N ASP A 655 -12.20 -39.03 1.50
CA ASP A 655 -11.39 -40.26 1.52
C ASP A 655 -11.04 -40.68 2.96
N LYS A 656 -10.84 -39.72 3.87
CA LYS A 656 -10.80 -40.00 5.31
C LYS A 656 -12.12 -40.56 5.84
N GLU A 657 -13.26 -40.02 5.42
CA GLU A 657 -14.60 -40.49 5.84
C GLU A 657 -14.89 -41.91 5.33
N LYS A 658 -14.47 -42.26 4.10
CA LYS A 658 -14.47 -43.65 3.59
C LYS A 658 -13.59 -44.55 4.46
N ALA A 659 -12.32 -44.18 4.68
CA ALA A 659 -11.39 -44.98 5.47
C ALA A 659 -11.85 -45.19 6.92
N CYS A 660 -12.52 -44.19 7.53
CA CYS A 660 -13.17 -44.35 8.83
C CYS A 660 -14.34 -45.36 8.78
N SER A 661 -15.14 -45.33 7.72
CA SER A 661 -16.27 -46.27 7.51
C SER A 661 -15.76 -47.71 7.30
N GLU A 662 -14.73 -47.90 6.48
CA GLU A 662 -14.07 -49.18 6.23
C GLU A 662 -13.41 -49.74 7.50
N MET A 663 -12.72 -48.90 8.27
CA MET A 663 -12.16 -49.26 9.58
C MET A 663 -13.26 -49.69 10.57
N GLU A 664 -14.41 -49.01 10.58
CA GLU A 664 -15.56 -49.42 11.37
C GLU A 664 -16.12 -50.79 10.93
N GLU A 665 -16.21 -51.06 9.63
CA GLU A 665 -16.65 -52.37 9.11
C GLU A 665 -15.66 -53.49 9.44
N LEU A 666 -14.36 -53.26 9.26
CA LEU A 666 -13.31 -54.20 9.67
C LEU A 666 -13.33 -54.45 11.18
N ASN A 667 -13.61 -53.45 12.01
CA ASN A 667 -13.77 -53.64 13.45
C ASN A 667 -15.04 -54.46 13.78
N LYS A 668 -16.16 -54.20 13.09
CA LYS A 668 -17.40 -55.00 13.21
C LYS A 668 -17.18 -56.46 12.77
N GLN A 669 -16.37 -56.72 11.75
CA GLN A 669 -15.97 -58.06 11.34
C GLN A 669 -15.02 -58.71 12.36
N SER A 670 -13.98 -57.99 12.81
CA SER A 670 -13.05 -58.45 13.85
C SER A 670 -13.76 -58.86 15.14
N GLN A 671 -14.79 -58.11 15.55
CA GLN A 671 -15.57 -58.48 16.73
C GLN A 671 -16.39 -59.77 16.51
N LYS A 672 -17.06 -59.93 15.36
CA LYS A 672 -17.75 -61.20 15.02
C LYS A 672 -16.80 -62.39 15.08
N CYS A 673 -15.61 -62.28 14.49
CA CYS A 673 -14.62 -63.36 14.54
C CYS A 673 -14.11 -63.66 15.97
N LYS A 674 -14.01 -62.66 16.86
CA LYS A 674 -13.74 -62.89 18.28
C LYS A 674 -14.89 -63.63 18.96
N ASP A 675 -16.14 -63.22 18.70
CA ASP A 675 -17.34 -63.82 19.29
C ASP A 675 -17.54 -65.28 18.81
N GLU A 676 -17.19 -65.57 17.55
CA GLU A 676 -17.13 -66.92 16.98
C GLU A 676 -15.99 -67.75 17.61
N LEU A 677 -14.80 -67.18 17.80
CA LEU A 677 -13.69 -67.84 18.50
C LEU A 677 -14.02 -68.12 19.98
N PHE A 678 -14.74 -67.25 20.67
CA PHE A 678 -15.24 -67.52 22.03
C PHE A 678 -16.23 -68.69 22.06
N GLN A 679 -17.16 -68.75 21.10
CA GLN A 679 -18.09 -69.87 20.97
C GLN A 679 -17.37 -71.19 20.66
N LEU A 680 -16.38 -71.18 19.75
CA LEU A 680 -15.57 -72.35 19.42
C LEU A 680 -14.72 -72.81 20.61
N ASN A 681 -14.05 -71.89 21.32
CA ASN A 681 -13.27 -72.23 22.52
C ASN A 681 -14.14 -72.83 23.63
N HIS A 682 -15.31 -72.27 23.89
CA HIS A 682 -16.28 -72.85 24.82
C HIS A 682 -16.75 -74.24 24.37
N ARG A 683 -16.94 -74.44 23.05
CA ARG A 683 -17.31 -75.75 22.49
C ARG A 683 -16.18 -76.78 22.61
N VAL A 684 -14.93 -76.38 22.42
CA VAL A 684 -13.74 -77.21 22.64
C VAL A 684 -13.61 -77.58 24.11
N LEU A 685 -13.84 -76.65 25.04
CA LEU A 685 -13.84 -76.92 26.48
C LEU A 685 -14.89 -77.98 26.86
N GLN A 686 -16.14 -77.83 26.40
CA GLN A 686 -17.21 -78.82 26.59
C GLN A 686 -16.90 -80.20 25.98
N LEU A 687 -16.11 -80.23 24.90
CA LEU A 687 -15.67 -81.49 24.28
C LEU A 687 -14.49 -82.10 25.04
N GLY A 688 -13.60 -81.29 25.62
CA GLY A 688 -12.54 -81.72 26.52
C GLY A 688 -13.07 -82.34 27.82
N GLU A 689 -14.09 -81.75 28.43
CA GLU A 689 -14.81 -82.31 29.59
C GLU A 689 -15.44 -83.68 29.26
N LYS A 690 -16.02 -83.82 28.07
CA LYS A 690 -16.60 -85.08 27.58
C LYS A 690 -15.53 -86.12 27.25
N ALA A 691 -14.43 -85.71 26.64
CA ALA A 691 -13.29 -86.58 26.37
C ALA A 691 -12.64 -87.06 27.68
N SER A 692 -12.48 -86.18 28.68
CA SER A 692 -11.97 -86.54 30.02
C SER A 692 -12.89 -87.51 30.76
N THR A 693 -14.21 -87.29 30.74
CA THR A 693 -15.17 -88.23 31.36
C THR A 693 -15.27 -89.57 30.61
N GLN A 694 -15.07 -89.59 29.29
CA GLN A 694 -14.92 -90.82 28.52
C GLN A 694 -13.59 -91.53 28.81
N GLN A 695 -12.48 -90.80 28.91
CA GLN A 695 -11.16 -91.33 29.25
C GLN A 695 -11.15 -91.98 30.64
N ALA A 696 -11.73 -91.32 31.65
CA ALA A 696 -11.90 -91.88 32.99
C ALA A 696 -12.84 -93.11 33.04
N GLN A 697 -13.63 -93.34 31.99
CA GLN A 697 -14.41 -94.57 31.82
C GLN A 697 -13.62 -95.65 31.06
N ILE A 698 -12.80 -95.27 30.08
CA ILE A 698 -11.83 -96.16 29.42
C ILE A 698 -10.83 -96.71 30.44
N GLU A 699 -10.31 -95.88 31.34
CA GLU A 699 -9.36 -96.30 32.39
C GLU A 699 -9.96 -97.36 33.34
N LYS A 700 -11.23 -97.22 33.74
CA LYS A 700 -11.95 -98.26 34.50
C LYS A 700 -12.10 -99.55 33.70
N ASN A 701 -12.41 -99.45 32.40
CA ASN A 701 -12.48 -100.60 31.51
C ASN A 701 -11.07 -101.24 31.35
N CYS A 702 -10.00 -100.47 31.26
CA CYS A 702 -8.61 -100.96 31.19
C CYS A 702 -8.19 -101.68 32.47
N ILE A 703 -8.55 -101.19 33.66
CA ILE A 703 -8.32 -101.91 34.93
C ILE A 703 -9.10 -103.23 34.95
N THR A 704 -10.32 -103.23 34.41
CA THR A 704 -11.14 -104.45 34.27
C THR A 704 -10.51 -105.44 33.29
N ILE A 705 -9.91 -104.95 32.19
CA ILE A 705 -9.19 -105.76 31.20
C ILE A 705 -7.85 -106.28 31.76
N GLN A 706 -7.12 -105.50 32.58
CA GLN A 706 -5.89 -105.97 33.22
C GLN A 706 -6.14 -107.14 34.18
N LEU A 707 -7.24 -107.10 34.95
CA LEU A 707 -7.67 -108.24 35.78
C LEU A 707 -7.96 -109.51 34.95
N LEU A 708 -8.52 -109.34 33.74
CA LEU A 708 -8.76 -110.45 32.81
C LEU A 708 -7.48 -110.92 32.10
N THR A 709 -6.55 -110.02 31.80
CA THR A 709 -5.25 -110.32 31.17
C THR A 709 -4.35 -111.09 32.14
N GLN A 710 -4.30 -110.67 33.40
CA GLN A 710 -3.62 -111.39 34.49
C GLN A 710 -4.22 -112.79 34.74
N SER A 711 -5.46 -113.04 34.30
CA SER A 711 -6.11 -114.37 34.32
C SER A 711 -5.85 -115.21 33.06
N LEU A 712 -5.13 -114.67 32.07
CA LEU A 712 -4.78 -115.32 30.79
C LEU A 712 -3.27 -115.51 30.62
N GLU A 713 -2.43 -114.69 31.26
CA GLU A 713 -0.97 -114.83 31.25
C GLU A 713 -0.46 -116.10 31.95
N GLU A 714 -1.28 -116.77 32.77
CA GLU A 714 -0.99 -118.12 33.30
C GLU A 714 -1.12 -119.24 32.24
N ALA A 715 -1.54 -118.94 31.01
CA ALA A 715 -1.94 -119.94 30.01
C ALA A 715 -1.35 -119.70 28.59
N GLY A 716 -0.03 -119.53 28.45
CA GLY A 716 0.61 -119.54 27.13
C GLY A 716 2.12 -119.26 27.08
N HIS A 717 2.95 -120.30 27.24
CA HIS A 717 4.37 -120.24 26.87
C HIS A 717 4.59 -120.71 25.43
N GLN A 718 5.59 -120.11 24.75
CA GLN A 718 6.28 -120.58 23.54
C GLN A 718 5.46 -120.60 22.21
N ASP A 719 6.05 -120.32 21.04
CA ASP A 719 7.39 -119.76 20.81
C ASP A 719 7.53 -118.94 19.51
N GLU A 720 8.70 -118.32 19.37
CA GLU A 720 9.14 -117.48 18.26
C GLU A 720 9.14 -118.18 16.88
N LEU A 721 9.08 -117.36 15.83
CA LEU A 721 9.83 -117.63 14.61
C LEU A 721 10.30 -116.30 13.99
N GLN A 722 11.47 -115.84 14.44
CA GLN A 722 12.13 -114.65 13.90
C GLN A 722 12.70 -114.93 12.50
N GLY A 723 12.60 -113.94 11.60
CA GLY A 723 13.17 -113.98 10.26
C GLY A 723 12.94 -112.64 9.55
N ASP A 724 11.68 -112.35 9.20
CA ASP A 724 11.26 -111.17 8.44
C ASP A 724 11.54 -109.82 9.14
N GLN A 725 11.78 -109.84 10.46
CA GLN A 725 12.10 -108.64 11.23
C GLN A 725 13.49 -108.06 10.90
N ILE A 726 14.48 -108.88 10.55
CA ILE A 726 15.86 -108.40 10.37
C ILE A 726 16.01 -107.60 9.07
N GLN A 727 15.55 -108.14 7.94
CA GLN A 727 15.57 -107.41 6.66
C GLN A 727 14.70 -106.14 6.71
N LYS A 728 13.63 -106.13 7.51
CA LYS A 728 12.83 -104.93 7.72
C LYS A 728 13.60 -103.87 8.52
N LEU A 729 14.30 -104.26 9.58
CA LEU A 729 15.15 -103.36 10.37
C LEU A 729 16.36 -102.84 9.59
N GLU A 730 16.91 -103.62 8.66
CA GLU A 730 17.97 -103.16 7.75
C GLU A 730 17.46 -102.09 6.77
N LEU A 731 16.30 -102.29 6.14
CA LEU A 731 15.65 -101.28 5.30
C LEU A 731 15.22 -100.03 6.09
N GLU A 732 14.71 -100.20 7.31
CA GLU A 732 14.38 -99.08 8.21
C GLU A 732 15.66 -98.33 8.65
N LEU A 733 16.80 -99.00 8.82
CA LEU A 733 18.09 -98.36 9.08
C LEU A 733 18.61 -97.57 7.87
N GLU A 734 18.50 -98.09 6.65
CA GLU A 734 18.87 -97.34 5.44
C GLU A 734 17.97 -96.12 5.22
N HIS A 735 16.65 -96.27 5.44
CA HIS A 735 15.70 -95.16 5.42
C HIS A 735 16.06 -94.08 6.47
N MET A 736 16.26 -94.48 7.73
CA MET A 736 16.65 -93.57 8.81
C MET A 736 18.01 -92.90 8.56
N ASN A 737 18.96 -93.57 7.88
CA ASN A 737 20.23 -92.97 7.49
C ASN A 737 20.05 -91.93 6.36
N GLN A 738 19.22 -92.22 5.36
CA GLN A 738 18.86 -91.25 4.32
C GLN A 738 18.10 -90.04 4.88
N GLU A 739 17.18 -90.25 5.83
CA GLU A 739 16.52 -89.18 6.57
C GLU A 739 17.51 -88.39 7.43
N CYS A 740 18.47 -89.04 8.10
CA CYS A 740 19.52 -88.34 8.86
C CYS A 740 20.48 -87.53 7.98
N GLN A 741 20.68 -87.93 6.71
CA GLN A 741 21.44 -87.14 5.73
C GLN A 741 20.62 -85.97 5.19
N SER A 742 19.35 -86.20 4.84
CA SER A 742 18.39 -85.17 4.45
C SER A 742 18.22 -84.10 5.53
N LEU A 743 17.99 -84.52 6.77
CA LEU A 743 17.91 -83.66 7.95
C LEU A 743 19.21 -82.89 8.20
N ARG A 744 20.38 -83.48 7.93
CA ARG A 744 21.69 -82.79 8.07
C ARG A 744 21.86 -81.71 7.00
N LEU A 745 21.44 -81.96 5.77
CA LEU A 745 21.46 -80.97 4.69
C LEU A 745 20.48 -79.82 4.98
N SER A 746 19.24 -80.12 5.43
CA SER A 746 18.30 -79.08 5.82
C SER A 746 18.74 -78.32 7.07
N TRP A 747 19.45 -78.95 8.02
CA TRP A 747 20.07 -78.25 9.15
C TRP A 747 21.18 -77.30 8.69
N SER A 748 21.97 -77.69 7.68
CA SER A 748 22.99 -76.81 7.09
C SER A 748 22.35 -75.61 6.41
N GLN A 749 21.28 -75.81 5.63
CA GLN A 749 20.52 -74.73 4.98
C GLN A 749 19.81 -73.81 5.99
N LEU A 750 19.24 -74.36 7.07
CA LEU A 750 18.67 -73.58 8.17
C LEU A 750 19.73 -72.78 8.93
N LYS A 751 20.94 -73.33 9.10
CA LYS A 751 22.05 -72.60 9.72
C LYS A 751 22.54 -71.46 8.81
N GLU A 752 22.67 -71.73 7.50
CA GLU A 752 23.10 -70.76 6.50
C GLU A 752 22.11 -69.58 6.41
N THR A 753 20.82 -69.87 6.25
CA THR A 753 19.76 -68.83 6.26
C THR A 753 19.63 -68.09 7.59
N LEU A 754 19.92 -68.73 8.73
CA LEU A 754 20.01 -68.05 10.03
C LEU A 754 21.23 -67.12 10.12
N GLU A 755 22.37 -67.50 9.55
CA GLU A 755 23.60 -66.71 9.53
C GLU A 755 23.48 -65.53 8.54
N GLU A 756 22.85 -65.73 7.39
CA GLU A 756 22.40 -64.66 6.48
C GLU A 756 21.44 -63.70 7.18
N SER A 757 20.40 -64.19 7.85
CA SER A 757 19.43 -63.36 8.57
C SER A 757 20.08 -62.56 9.71
N GLN A 758 21.04 -63.15 10.44
CA GLN A 758 21.83 -62.42 11.43
C GLN A 758 22.73 -61.34 10.80
N ASN A 759 23.24 -61.55 9.59
CA ASN A 759 24.04 -60.55 8.89
C ASN A 759 23.16 -59.40 8.36
N GLN A 760 22.02 -59.71 7.73
CA GLN A 760 20.98 -58.74 7.39
C GLN A 760 20.54 -57.92 8.61
N GLN A 761 20.36 -58.56 9.77
CA GLN A 761 20.00 -57.86 11.01
C GLN A 761 21.14 -56.95 11.54
N LYS A 762 22.41 -57.30 11.33
CA LYS A 762 23.56 -56.41 11.65
C LYS A 762 23.59 -55.21 10.71
N ASP A 763 23.36 -55.42 9.42
CA ASP A 763 23.37 -54.35 8.42
C ASP A 763 22.18 -53.40 8.58
N HIS A 764 20.97 -53.92 8.81
CA HIS A 764 19.82 -53.10 9.19
C HIS A 764 20.06 -52.35 10.50
N LYS A 765 20.71 -52.95 11.50
CA LYS A 765 21.07 -52.26 12.75
C LYS A 765 22.13 -51.17 12.55
N LYS A 766 22.98 -51.30 11.53
CA LYS A 766 23.93 -50.25 11.12
C LYS A 766 23.20 -49.12 10.39
N GLN A 767 22.36 -49.45 9.40
CA GLN A 767 21.49 -48.50 8.71
C GLN A 767 20.63 -47.70 9.69
N LEU A 768 20.07 -48.36 10.72
CA LEU A 768 19.27 -47.70 11.76
C LEU A 768 20.09 -46.63 12.49
N LYS A 769 21.31 -46.94 12.93
CA LYS A 769 22.22 -45.95 13.54
C LYS A 769 22.58 -44.81 12.59
N ASP A 770 22.90 -45.13 11.34
CA ASP A 770 23.21 -44.12 10.34
C ASP A 770 21.99 -43.17 10.16
N THR A 771 20.76 -43.70 10.17
CA THR A 771 19.53 -42.87 10.16
C THR A 771 19.27 -42.13 11.46
N GLU A 772 19.56 -42.69 12.64
CA GLU A 772 19.47 -42.00 13.94
C GLU A 772 20.38 -40.77 13.97
N GLU A 773 21.62 -40.89 13.45
CA GLU A 773 22.53 -39.76 13.32
C GLU A 773 22.04 -38.71 12.31
N TRP A 774 21.44 -39.12 11.20
CA TRP A 774 20.81 -38.18 10.25
C TRP A 774 19.62 -37.44 10.87
N VAL A 775 18.77 -38.14 11.63
CA VAL A 775 17.65 -37.53 12.37
C VAL A 775 18.16 -36.53 13.42
N GLN A 776 19.21 -36.86 14.18
CA GLN A 776 19.81 -35.92 15.14
C GLN A 776 20.41 -34.67 14.46
N LYS A 777 21.03 -34.83 13.29
CA LYS A 777 21.52 -33.69 12.47
C LYS A 777 20.35 -32.81 12.00
N LEU A 778 19.25 -33.40 11.56
CA LEU A 778 18.03 -32.69 11.17
C LEU A 778 17.34 -32.01 12.37
N GLU A 779 17.29 -32.63 13.54
CA GLU A 779 16.80 -32.00 14.77
C GLU A 779 17.61 -30.75 15.16
N MET A 780 18.95 -30.80 15.07
CA MET A 780 19.79 -29.63 15.34
C MET A 780 19.52 -28.51 14.33
N ILE A 781 19.39 -28.83 13.04
CA ILE A 781 19.06 -27.84 12.00
C ILE A 781 17.67 -27.25 12.26
N SER A 782 16.70 -28.07 12.65
CA SER A 782 15.34 -27.61 13.00
C SER A 782 15.35 -26.69 14.22
N LYS A 783 16.05 -27.05 15.31
CA LYS A 783 16.18 -26.23 16.52
C LYS A 783 16.93 -24.91 16.26
N ASN A 784 17.94 -24.92 15.41
CA ASN A 784 18.65 -23.70 14.99
C ASN A 784 17.74 -22.78 14.16
N MET A 785 16.95 -23.34 13.24
CA MET A 785 15.94 -22.59 12.49
C MET A 785 14.84 -22.04 13.42
N GLU A 786 14.37 -22.84 14.38
CA GLU A 786 13.35 -22.44 15.35
C GLU A 786 13.81 -21.30 16.26
N MET A 787 15.06 -21.34 16.77
CA MET A 787 15.63 -20.21 17.52
C MET A 787 15.75 -18.95 16.66
N LEU A 788 16.19 -19.08 15.40
CA LEU A 788 16.34 -17.93 14.50
C LEU A 788 14.98 -17.34 14.09
N LEU A 789 13.93 -18.17 13.97
CA LEU A 789 12.54 -17.72 13.82
C LEU A 789 12.03 -17.03 15.09
N GLN A 790 12.31 -17.56 16.29
CA GLN A 790 11.95 -16.90 17.55
C GLN A 790 12.64 -15.53 17.71
N GLU A 791 13.93 -15.42 17.36
CA GLU A 791 14.66 -14.15 17.37
C GLU A 791 14.03 -13.13 16.40
N LYS A 792 13.68 -13.55 15.18
CA LYS A 792 13.03 -12.67 14.19
C LYS A 792 11.59 -12.29 14.60
N VAL A 793 10.85 -13.18 15.26
CA VAL A 793 9.55 -12.85 15.88
C VAL A 793 9.72 -11.83 17.02
N ALA A 794 10.77 -11.94 17.83
CA ALA A 794 11.08 -10.99 18.91
C ALA A 794 11.49 -9.61 18.36
N GLU A 795 12.32 -9.55 17.30
CA GLU A 795 12.63 -8.30 16.59
C GLU A 795 11.37 -7.63 16.04
N LEU A 796 10.50 -8.38 15.36
CA LEU A 796 9.24 -7.87 14.83
C LEU A 796 8.32 -7.36 15.94
N GLY A 797 8.18 -8.09 17.04
CA GLY A 797 7.45 -7.65 18.23
C GLY A 797 7.98 -6.34 18.79
N GLN A 798 9.31 -6.19 18.89
CA GLN A 798 9.93 -4.95 19.36
C GLN A 798 9.74 -3.78 18.37
N GLN A 799 9.64 -4.04 17.06
CA GLN A 799 9.28 -3.01 16.06
C GLN A 799 7.81 -2.61 16.15
N PHE A 800 6.88 -3.55 16.37
CA PHE A 800 5.47 -3.23 16.65
C PHE A 800 5.31 -2.41 17.94
N GLU A 801 6.08 -2.70 18.99
CA GLU A 801 6.13 -1.86 20.19
C GLU A 801 6.67 -0.45 19.93
N LYS A 802 7.65 -0.28 19.04
CA LYS A 802 8.15 1.05 18.65
C LYS A 802 7.10 1.82 17.85
N ASN A 803 6.50 1.18 16.84
CA ASN A 803 5.47 1.81 16.00
C ASN A 803 4.24 2.22 16.81
N THR A 804 3.76 1.38 17.74
CA THR A 804 2.62 1.73 18.61
C THR A 804 2.93 2.88 19.58
N LYS A 805 4.19 3.00 20.06
CA LYS A 805 4.64 4.16 20.84
C LYS A 805 4.74 5.42 19.97
N SER A 806 5.20 5.30 18.73
CA SER A 806 5.21 6.40 17.74
C SER A 806 3.80 6.87 17.38
N ASP A 807 2.85 5.96 17.16
CA ASP A 807 1.44 6.28 16.86
C ASP A 807 0.76 7.00 18.04
N LEU A 808 1.03 6.57 19.28
CA LEU A 808 0.54 7.26 20.48
C LEU A 808 1.10 8.68 20.58
N LEU A 809 2.41 8.85 20.40
CA LEU A 809 3.07 10.16 20.47
C LEU A 809 2.64 11.08 19.30
N LEU A 810 2.43 10.53 18.10
CA LEU A 810 1.84 11.23 16.97
C LEU A 810 0.40 11.69 17.27
N LYS A 811 -0.40 10.86 17.93
CA LYS A 811 -1.76 11.18 18.35
C LYS A 811 -1.79 12.26 19.44
N GLU A 812 -0.86 12.24 20.38
CA GLU A 812 -0.66 13.32 21.36
C GLU A 812 -0.29 14.64 20.68
N LEU A 813 0.66 14.61 19.74
CA LEU A 813 1.02 15.79 18.93
C LEU A 813 -0.15 16.32 18.09
N TYR A 814 -1.02 15.45 17.54
CA TYR A 814 -2.23 15.89 16.85
C TYR A 814 -3.24 16.56 17.79
N LEU A 815 -3.40 16.06 19.02
CA LEU A 815 -4.26 16.68 20.04
C LEU A 815 -3.69 18.02 20.51
N GLU A 816 -2.38 18.12 20.72
CA GLU A 816 -1.72 19.38 21.09
C GLU A 816 -1.79 20.41 19.96
N ASN A 817 -1.56 20.02 18.71
CA ASN A 817 -1.80 20.88 17.54
C ASN A 817 -3.26 21.36 17.47
N ALA A 818 -4.24 20.49 17.74
CA ALA A 818 -5.65 20.88 17.78
C ALA A 818 -5.96 21.85 18.94
N HIS A 819 -5.25 21.77 20.07
CA HIS A 819 -5.33 22.74 21.16
C HIS A 819 -4.67 24.08 20.80
N LEU A 820 -3.49 24.05 20.15
CA LEU A 820 -2.80 25.25 19.66
C LEU A 820 -3.62 25.99 18.60
N VAL A 821 -4.26 25.28 17.67
CA VAL A 821 -5.17 25.88 16.67
C VAL A 821 -6.38 26.56 17.34
N LYS A 822 -6.99 25.93 18.35
CA LYS A 822 -8.07 26.55 19.14
C LYS A 822 -7.58 27.80 19.90
N ALA A 823 -6.38 27.74 20.49
CA ALA A 823 -5.78 28.88 21.19
C ALA A 823 -5.51 30.05 20.22
N LEU A 824 -4.96 29.77 19.04
CA LEU A 824 -4.74 30.74 17.97
C LEU A 824 -6.05 31.37 17.49
N GLN A 825 -7.10 30.58 17.27
CA GLN A 825 -8.42 31.09 16.87
C GLN A 825 -9.02 32.04 17.93
N ILE A 826 -8.81 31.74 19.22
CA ILE A 826 -9.22 32.59 20.34
C ILE A 826 -8.38 33.88 20.40
N THR A 827 -7.08 33.84 20.10
CA THR A 827 -6.25 35.06 20.03
C THR A 827 -6.56 35.90 18.80
N GLU A 828 -6.86 35.29 17.64
CA GLU A 828 -7.33 36.01 16.45
C GLU A 828 -8.64 36.76 16.71
N GLU A 829 -9.67 36.15 17.30
CA GLU A 829 -10.93 36.88 17.53
C GLU A 829 -10.75 37.97 18.60
N LYS A 830 -9.90 37.75 19.61
CA LYS A 830 -9.50 38.82 20.55
C LYS A 830 -8.81 39.99 19.83
N GLN A 831 -7.89 39.71 18.90
CA GLN A 831 -7.25 40.73 18.07
C GLN A 831 -8.27 41.43 17.18
N ARG A 832 -9.16 40.69 16.50
CA ARG A 832 -10.21 41.22 15.62
C ARG A 832 -11.20 42.12 16.38
N VAL A 833 -11.49 41.81 17.65
CA VAL A 833 -12.26 42.68 18.57
C VAL A 833 -11.45 43.91 19.00
N ALA A 834 -10.14 43.77 19.23
CA ALA A 834 -9.27 44.92 19.53
C ALA A 834 -9.15 45.88 18.33
N GLU A 835 -8.92 45.38 17.12
CA GLU A 835 -8.87 46.15 15.86
C GLU A 835 -10.18 46.90 15.60
N LYS A 836 -11.33 46.27 15.82
CA LYS A 836 -12.65 46.94 15.78
C LYS A 836 -12.73 48.10 16.77
N LYS A 837 -12.22 47.94 18.01
CA LYS A 837 -12.15 49.04 18.99
C LYS A 837 -11.17 50.13 18.57
N THR A 838 -10.01 49.78 18.00
CA THR A 838 -9.03 50.74 17.49
C THR A 838 -9.62 51.59 16.37
N ARG A 839 -10.30 50.99 15.37
CA ARG A 839 -11.02 51.75 14.33
C ARG A 839 -12.05 52.73 14.89
N ILE A 840 -12.86 52.29 15.87
CA ILE A 840 -13.85 53.16 16.52
C ILE A 840 -13.17 54.32 17.28
N LEU A 841 -11.95 54.13 17.80
CA LEU A 841 -11.16 55.20 18.40
C LEU A 841 -10.54 56.13 17.34
N GLU A 842 -10.02 55.59 16.23
CA GLU A 842 -9.51 56.37 15.08
C GLU A 842 -10.60 57.24 14.45
N GLU A 843 -11.81 56.70 14.26
CA GLU A 843 -12.99 57.43 13.79
C GLU A 843 -13.37 58.57 14.74
N LYS A 844 -13.35 58.33 16.07
CA LYS A 844 -13.59 59.36 17.08
C LYS A 844 -12.50 60.43 17.10
N VAL A 845 -11.23 60.05 16.97
CA VAL A 845 -10.10 61.00 16.86
C VAL A 845 -10.19 61.81 15.57
N SER A 846 -10.60 61.21 14.46
CA SER A 846 -10.85 61.90 13.19
C SER A 846 -12.01 62.89 13.28
N ALA A 847 -13.10 62.52 13.97
CA ALA A 847 -14.22 63.40 14.25
C ALA A 847 -13.84 64.57 15.17
N LEU A 848 -13.05 64.31 16.22
CA LEU A 848 -12.50 65.34 17.11
C LEU A 848 -11.55 66.29 16.36
N ASN A 849 -10.65 65.76 15.52
CA ASN A 849 -9.77 66.58 14.68
C ASN A 849 -10.56 67.43 13.68
N LYS A 850 -11.67 66.94 13.11
CA LYS A 850 -12.61 67.74 12.30
C LYS A 850 -13.35 68.82 13.09
N LEU A 851 -13.64 68.59 14.37
CA LEU A 851 -14.20 69.62 15.25
C LEU A 851 -13.14 70.68 15.59
N ILE A 852 -11.93 70.26 15.95
CA ILE A 852 -10.79 71.16 16.21
C ILE A 852 -10.47 72.00 14.97
N SER A 853 -10.41 71.41 13.76
CA SER A 853 -10.15 72.16 12.52
C SER A 853 -11.26 73.15 12.18
N LYS A 854 -12.52 72.85 12.54
CA LYS A 854 -13.62 73.81 12.43
C LYS A 854 -13.48 74.94 13.45
N MET A 855 -13.16 74.63 14.70
CA MET A 855 -12.94 75.63 15.76
C MET A 855 -11.77 76.56 15.42
N THR A 856 -10.64 76.04 14.94
CA THR A 856 -9.52 76.90 14.49
C THR A 856 -9.89 77.72 13.26
N SER A 857 -10.62 77.16 12.29
CA SER A 857 -11.11 77.95 11.14
C SER A 857 -12.06 79.08 11.54
N ALA A 858 -12.83 78.91 12.62
CA ALA A 858 -13.72 79.93 13.17
C ALA A 858 -12.98 80.98 14.04
N SER A 859 -11.86 80.62 14.67
CA SER A 859 -11.01 81.58 15.39
C SER A 859 -9.99 82.30 14.50
N PHE A 860 -9.88 81.93 13.22
CA PHE A 860 -9.18 82.68 12.17
C PHE A 860 -10.13 83.52 11.29
N SER A 861 -11.41 83.64 11.66
CA SER A 861 -12.40 84.51 10.99
C SER A 861 -12.79 85.74 11.81
N VAL A 862 -11.83 86.26 12.59
CA VAL A 862 -11.90 87.51 13.38
C VAL A 862 -10.63 88.30 13.09
#